data_AF-A0A7K6NQB3-F1
#
_entry.id   AF-A0A7K6NQB3-F1
#
_cell.length_a   1.000
_cell.length_b   1.000
_cell.length_c   1.000
_cell.angle_alpha   90.00
_cell.angle_beta   90.00
_cell.angle_gamma   90.00
#
_symmetry.space_group_name_H-M   'P 1'
#
loop_
_entity.id
_entity.type
_entity.pdbx_description
1 polymer ?
#
loop_
_entity_poly.entity_id
_entity_poly.type
_entity_poly.pdbx_seq_one_letter_code
_entity_poly.pdbx_strand_id
1 'polypeptide(L)'
;MEPTVHSQQEASTAYSIETAEDLASKLNVAVRNRNEKAVLELLEKGADVNSKAESGWTPLQSAVQAGDECLVQLLLDKGACPHARKDNGGTAFIEAAAVGNKNILKLLFDLGVDINDHDYNGFTAFMEAAWYGKEEALSFLYSKGADVNLRRAVSEEKVKLHKGGATALMDACRERYFSVVKTLVQEMGADMNIRDNKDRNALIHALQKGSAKERYESAVSIGHFLLDCGVDVNSKDECGKTALILAVEMQSPDLVKALLKKGEIDIDDADEEGNTALMVAVEKNDYDIAKLLCEQGARTDVGNLIAVANRNRNRNMAELLRQYNAKFVPETPKDWEPNSKRWRDQLKNLHKMYRPMIGKLKTFQYFQQRIQNTSQGGIYLGLHGETEVAVRTSRSTEGDKEKRFFEQCGTCRHLLKLFQCEKAKGYMYLCFPLWEKNLEEYLQEPKDHDDYKGALRMIFQAVRELHSLGFAHQDLHPSNFLIDLGGKIYLADFDNKRKLIEDKKELINSDLEALRRLVLYVLTGGKKPLQQVSPEDLADDSPDYNEALDLVHCLASHDEQGVEGLSKHPYFLSKQDRFQFLKGIWNKIKVLRNQNAVFQASNAPESFPYPRWTKEIDQYVLKIMKNPKKAKVFKYNDNVIDLLRFIRNLDEHPDSRITNRIGDYAEYFLSFFPALTIYVYNSLRQNPKYSHFADIQDPSL
;
A
#
# COMPACT_ATOMS: atom_id res chain seq x y z
N MET A 1 -67.56 -12.85 2.70
CA MET A 1 -67.22 -13.02 1.27
C MET A 1 -66.53 -11.77 0.79
N GLU A 2 -65.54 -11.98 -0.05
CA GLU A 2 -64.45 -11.11 -0.51
C GLU A 2 -64.84 -9.81 -1.27
N PRO A 3 -63.88 -8.94 -1.68
CA PRO A 3 -63.86 -7.49 -1.40
C PRO A 3 -63.76 -6.59 -2.66
N THR A 4 -63.61 -5.26 -2.49
CA THR A 4 -62.84 -4.29 -3.35
C THR A 4 -63.05 -2.86 -2.79
N VAL A 5 -62.07 -2.04 -2.37
CA VAL A 5 -60.89 -1.36 -2.97
C VAL A 5 -61.10 0.16 -3.14
N HIS A 6 -60.15 0.91 -2.58
CA HIS A 6 -59.74 2.33 -2.78
C HIS A 6 -60.68 3.48 -2.40
N SER A 7 -60.31 4.24 -1.36
CA SER A 7 -59.47 5.45 -1.50
C SER A 7 -59.50 6.26 -0.20
N GLN A 8 -58.35 6.46 0.44
CA GLN A 8 -58.16 7.62 1.31
C GLN A 8 -56.75 8.15 1.08
N GLN A 9 -56.73 9.33 0.49
CA GLN A 9 -55.61 10.20 0.26
C GLN A 9 -55.83 11.37 1.22
N GLU A 10 -55.03 11.45 2.28
CA GLU A 10 -54.90 12.68 3.07
C GLU A 10 -53.45 12.87 3.50
N ALA A 11 -52.85 13.87 2.85
CA ALA A 11 -51.82 14.80 3.31
C ALA A 11 -50.74 14.28 4.29
N SER A 12 -49.53 14.11 3.77
CA SER A 12 -48.33 14.58 4.49
C SER A 12 -47.53 15.48 3.54
N THR A 13 -47.61 16.79 3.78
CA THR A 13 -46.68 17.78 3.25
C THR A 13 -45.31 17.53 3.86
N ALA A 14 -44.45 16.83 3.11
CA ALA A 14 -43.04 16.73 3.42
C ALA A 14 -42.37 18.09 3.19
N TYR A 15 -42.36 18.95 4.22
CA TYR A 15 -41.39 20.04 4.28
C TYR A 15 -40.02 19.40 4.45
N SER A 16 -39.21 19.46 3.39
CA SER A 16 -37.80 19.12 3.44
C SER A 16 -37.11 20.03 4.46
N ILE A 17 -36.65 19.45 5.57
CA ILE A 17 -35.67 20.11 6.43
C ILE A 17 -34.37 20.14 5.60
N GLU A 18 -34.20 21.17 4.78
CA GLU A 18 -32.89 21.47 4.18
C GLU A 18 -31.94 21.71 5.34
N THR A 19 -30.92 20.87 5.47
CA THR A 19 -29.93 21.01 6.54
C THR A 19 -29.10 22.27 6.31
N ALA A 20 -28.53 22.86 7.36
CA ALA A 20 -27.65 24.02 7.23
C ALA A 20 -26.46 23.74 6.27
N GLU A 21 -26.01 22.50 6.21
CA GLU A 21 -24.96 22.03 5.31
C GLU A 21 -25.41 22.02 3.83
N ASP A 22 -26.67 21.64 3.56
CA ASP A 22 -27.25 21.68 2.22
C ASP A 22 -27.42 23.13 1.72
N LEU A 23 -27.86 24.04 2.59
CA LEU A 23 -27.92 25.48 2.28
C LEU A 23 -26.54 26.10 2.03
N ALA A 24 -25.52 25.74 2.84
CA ALA A 24 -24.14 26.19 2.66
C ALA A 24 -23.55 25.75 1.31
N SER A 25 -23.80 24.49 0.93
CA SER A 25 -23.39 23.92 -0.35
C SER A 25 -24.09 24.62 -1.52
N LYS A 26 -25.42 24.79 -1.45
CA LYS A 26 -26.22 25.49 -2.46
C LYS A 26 -25.77 26.94 -2.64
N LEU A 27 -25.49 27.66 -1.55
CA LEU A 27 -25.01 29.04 -1.59
C LEU A 27 -23.66 29.15 -2.30
N ASN A 28 -22.71 28.27 -1.96
CA ASN A 28 -21.40 28.24 -2.62
C ASN A 28 -21.52 27.90 -4.12
N VAL A 29 -22.39 26.96 -4.49
CA VAL A 29 -22.66 26.63 -5.91
C VAL A 29 -23.29 27.81 -6.65
N ALA A 30 -24.27 28.49 -6.05
CA ALA A 30 -24.90 29.66 -6.65
C ALA A 30 -23.88 30.79 -6.89
N VAL A 31 -22.97 31.00 -5.94
CA VAL A 31 -21.87 31.96 -6.07
C VAL A 31 -20.91 31.59 -7.20
N ARG A 32 -20.44 30.34 -7.25
CA ARG A 32 -19.54 29.86 -8.31
C ARG A 32 -20.15 29.99 -9.71
N ASN A 33 -21.47 29.84 -9.80
CA ASN A 33 -22.23 30.01 -11.04
C ASN A 33 -22.58 31.48 -11.35
N ARG A 34 -22.14 32.44 -10.51
CA ARG A 34 -22.44 33.88 -10.64
C ARG A 34 -23.93 34.19 -10.72
N ASN A 35 -24.76 33.40 -10.04
CA ASN A 35 -26.20 33.58 -10.05
C ASN A 35 -26.65 34.44 -8.86
N GLU A 36 -26.53 35.76 -9.00
CA GLU A 36 -26.86 36.74 -7.97
C GLU A 36 -28.28 36.56 -7.40
N LYS A 37 -29.26 36.27 -8.26
CA LYS A 37 -30.65 36.04 -7.86
C LYS A 37 -30.77 34.83 -6.93
N ALA A 38 -30.13 33.71 -7.28
CA ALA A 38 -30.13 32.52 -6.44
C ALA A 38 -29.38 32.76 -5.12
N VAL A 39 -28.30 33.55 -5.13
CA VAL A 39 -27.58 33.93 -3.91
C VAL A 39 -28.48 34.72 -2.97
N LEU A 40 -29.19 35.73 -3.48
CA LEU A 40 -30.14 36.51 -2.67
C LEU A 40 -31.26 35.63 -2.10
N GLU A 41 -31.90 34.80 -2.93
CA GLU A 41 -32.95 33.88 -2.48
C GLU A 41 -32.48 32.91 -1.38
N LEU A 42 -31.24 32.40 -1.48
CA LEU A 42 -30.67 31.50 -0.48
C LEU A 42 -30.34 32.22 0.84
N LEU A 43 -29.80 33.45 0.77
CA LEU A 43 -29.57 34.27 1.96
C LEU A 43 -30.89 34.66 2.65
N GLU A 44 -31.94 34.96 1.89
CA GLU A 44 -33.29 35.22 2.42
C GLU A 44 -33.91 33.99 3.08
N LYS A 45 -33.60 32.78 2.58
CA LYS A 45 -33.98 31.50 3.21
C LYS A 45 -33.17 31.16 4.47
N GLY A 46 -32.25 32.03 4.88
CA GLY A 46 -31.45 31.87 6.11
C GLY A 46 -30.14 31.12 5.91
N ALA A 47 -29.62 30.99 4.68
CA ALA A 47 -28.26 30.51 4.48
C ALA A 47 -27.27 31.46 5.15
N ASP A 48 -26.33 30.91 5.93
CA ASP A 48 -25.28 31.69 6.56
C ASP A 48 -24.27 32.17 5.50
N VAL A 49 -24.12 33.48 5.36
CA VAL A 49 -23.20 34.14 4.42
C VAL A 49 -21.73 33.78 4.68
N ASN A 50 -21.42 33.34 5.91
CA ASN A 50 -20.09 32.88 6.34
C ASN A 50 -19.96 31.36 6.40
N SER A 51 -20.95 30.62 5.91
CA SER A 51 -20.92 29.16 5.89
C SER A 51 -19.72 28.63 5.12
N LYS A 52 -19.17 27.51 5.59
CA LYS A 52 -18.05 26.83 4.94
C LYS A 52 -18.54 25.63 4.14
N ALA A 53 -18.19 25.57 2.87
CA ALA A 53 -18.37 24.38 2.04
C ALA A 53 -17.12 23.46 2.12
N GLU A 54 -17.03 22.50 1.22
CA GLU A 54 -15.89 21.59 1.08
C GLU A 54 -14.55 22.34 1.07
N SER A 55 -13.56 21.84 1.80
CA SER A 55 -12.24 22.48 2.02
C SER A 55 -12.28 23.85 2.71
N GLY A 56 -13.37 24.17 3.41
CA GLY A 56 -13.50 25.36 4.23
C GLY A 56 -13.83 26.65 3.45
N TRP A 57 -14.17 26.55 2.16
CA TRP A 57 -14.44 27.71 1.31
C TRP A 57 -15.68 28.48 1.77
N THR A 58 -15.55 29.80 1.87
CA THR A 58 -16.69 30.70 2.12
C THR A 58 -17.30 31.21 0.81
N PRO A 59 -18.58 31.64 0.83
CA PRO A 59 -19.20 32.34 -0.31
C PRO A 59 -18.35 33.51 -0.80
N LEU A 60 -17.78 34.33 0.10
CA LEU A 60 -16.93 35.45 -0.27
C LEU A 60 -15.70 35.01 -1.08
N GLN A 61 -14.99 33.97 -0.63
CA GLN A 61 -13.83 33.44 -1.35
C GLN A 61 -14.21 32.83 -2.70
N SER A 62 -15.36 32.15 -2.78
CA SER A 62 -15.89 31.64 -4.05
C SER A 62 -16.20 32.77 -5.04
N ALA A 63 -16.74 33.90 -4.57
CA ALA A 63 -16.98 35.08 -5.41
C ALA A 63 -15.68 35.75 -5.87
N VAL A 64 -14.68 35.84 -4.98
CA VAL A 64 -13.33 36.30 -5.33
C VAL A 64 -12.68 35.41 -6.37
N GLN A 65 -12.76 34.08 -6.22
CA GLN A 65 -12.22 33.12 -7.18
C GLN A 65 -12.90 33.23 -8.55
N ALA A 66 -14.20 33.54 -8.59
CA ALA A 66 -14.88 33.88 -9.82
C ALA A 66 -14.45 35.25 -10.39
N GLY A 67 -13.82 36.12 -9.60
CA GLY A 67 -13.46 37.48 -10.00
C GLY A 67 -14.70 38.37 -10.21
N ASP A 68 -15.80 38.08 -9.51
CA ASP A 68 -17.06 38.82 -9.63
C ASP A 68 -17.15 39.91 -8.56
N GLU A 69 -16.76 41.13 -8.93
CA GLU A 69 -16.71 42.28 -8.02
C GLU A 69 -18.08 42.63 -7.44
N CYS A 70 -19.14 42.55 -8.24
CA CYS A 70 -20.50 42.81 -7.79
C CYS A 70 -20.94 41.81 -6.72
N LEU A 71 -20.64 40.54 -6.93
CA LEU A 71 -21.00 39.49 -5.99
C LEU A 71 -20.17 39.55 -4.71
N VAL A 72 -18.89 39.93 -4.80
CA VAL A 72 -18.05 40.23 -3.63
C VAL A 72 -18.66 41.36 -2.81
N GLN A 73 -19.03 42.47 -3.45
CA GLN A 73 -19.67 43.59 -2.75
C GLN A 73 -21.00 43.18 -2.11
N LEU A 74 -21.85 42.46 -2.84
CA LEU A 74 -23.13 41.97 -2.31
C LEU A 74 -22.94 41.11 -1.05
N LEU A 75 -21.99 40.17 -1.08
CA LEU A 75 -21.74 39.29 0.06
C LEU A 75 -21.20 40.06 1.27
N LEU A 76 -20.32 41.06 1.04
CA LEU A 76 -19.83 41.95 2.09
C LEU A 76 -20.96 42.79 2.70
N ASP A 77 -21.85 43.35 1.87
CA ASP A 77 -23.04 44.11 2.31
C ASP A 77 -24.00 43.25 3.14
N LYS A 78 -24.01 41.93 2.88
CA LYS A 78 -24.78 40.93 3.63
C LYS A 78 -24.05 40.39 4.87
N GLY A 79 -22.89 40.92 5.22
CA GLY A 79 -22.15 40.58 6.45
C GLY A 79 -21.12 39.46 6.29
N ALA A 80 -20.63 39.19 5.09
CA ALA A 80 -19.50 38.29 4.89
C ALA A 80 -18.25 38.83 5.60
N CYS A 81 -17.54 37.97 6.33
CA CYS A 81 -16.34 38.33 7.06
C CYS A 81 -15.10 38.32 6.13
N PRO A 82 -14.43 39.46 5.87
CA PRO A 82 -13.25 39.51 5.00
C PRO A 82 -12.04 38.76 5.59
N HIS A 83 -12.02 38.54 6.90
CA HIS A 83 -10.97 37.83 7.63
C HIS A 83 -11.22 36.32 7.74
N ALA A 84 -12.31 35.80 7.17
CA ALA A 84 -12.60 34.38 7.23
C ALA A 84 -11.53 33.56 6.49
N ARG A 85 -11.13 32.44 7.11
CA ARG A 85 -10.09 31.54 6.59
C ARG A 85 -10.68 30.20 6.16
N LYS A 86 -10.25 29.71 4.99
CA LYS A 86 -10.50 28.34 4.55
C LYS A 86 -9.53 27.36 5.23
N ASP A 87 -9.61 26.08 4.93
CA ASP A 87 -8.89 25.05 5.70
C ASP A 87 -7.35 25.18 5.63
N ASN A 88 -6.81 25.73 4.54
CA ASN A 88 -5.38 26.02 4.41
C ASN A 88 -4.96 27.36 5.07
N GLY A 89 -5.89 28.11 5.66
CA GLY A 89 -5.66 29.41 6.26
C GLY A 89 -5.81 30.59 5.31
N GLY A 90 -6.03 30.39 4.00
CA GLY A 90 -6.16 31.47 3.02
C GLY A 90 -7.39 32.34 3.27
N THR A 91 -7.25 33.65 3.09
CA THR A 91 -8.33 34.66 3.20
C THR A 91 -8.80 35.10 1.81
N ALA A 92 -9.94 35.79 1.74
CA ALA A 92 -10.41 36.37 0.48
C ALA A 92 -9.37 37.31 -0.18
N PHE A 93 -8.56 38.00 0.63
CA PHE A 93 -7.51 38.90 0.14
C PHE A 93 -6.36 38.14 -0.56
N ILE A 94 -5.92 37.02 0.03
CA ILE A 94 -4.90 36.15 -0.56
C ILE A 94 -5.40 35.56 -1.88
N GLU A 95 -6.64 35.07 -1.93
CA GLU A 95 -7.23 34.53 -3.18
C GLU A 95 -7.37 35.60 -4.28
N ALA A 96 -7.69 36.85 -3.92
CA ALA A 96 -7.81 37.94 -4.88
C ALA A 96 -6.50 38.22 -5.62
N ALA A 97 -5.36 38.04 -4.93
CA ALA A 97 -4.04 38.16 -5.52
C ALA A 97 -3.70 36.99 -6.46
N ALA A 98 -4.08 35.76 -6.12
CA ALA A 98 -3.93 34.60 -7.00
C ALA A 98 -4.73 34.76 -8.30
N VAL A 99 -5.95 35.30 -8.22
CA VAL A 99 -6.77 35.64 -9.39
C VAL A 99 -6.15 36.81 -10.18
N GLY A 100 -5.59 37.77 -9.46
CA GLY A 100 -4.98 38.99 -9.99
C GLY A 100 -5.96 40.15 -10.16
N ASN A 101 -7.13 40.12 -9.50
CA ASN A 101 -8.10 41.21 -9.58
C ASN A 101 -7.73 42.34 -8.62
N LYS A 102 -7.14 43.41 -9.16
CA LYS A 102 -6.74 44.61 -8.42
C LYS A 102 -7.90 45.34 -7.73
N ASN A 103 -9.10 45.34 -8.32
CA ASN A 103 -10.25 46.04 -7.73
C ASN A 103 -10.75 45.32 -6.49
N ILE A 104 -10.81 43.99 -6.53
CA ILE A 104 -11.16 43.16 -5.36
C ILE A 104 -10.09 43.31 -4.27
N LEU A 105 -8.80 43.29 -4.64
CA LEU A 105 -7.72 43.56 -3.70
C LEU A 105 -7.87 44.92 -3.02
N LYS A 106 -8.18 45.96 -3.79
CA LYS A 106 -8.42 47.30 -3.25
C LYS A 106 -9.61 47.33 -2.30
N LEU A 107 -10.74 46.76 -2.72
CA LEU A 107 -11.96 46.69 -1.90
C LEU A 107 -11.69 45.99 -0.56
N LEU A 108 -11.02 44.83 -0.58
CA LEU A 108 -10.71 44.08 0.63
C LEU A 108 -9.65 44.78 1.49
N PHE A 109 -8.65 45.43 0.89
CA PHE A 109 -7.66 46.24 1.61
C PHE A 109 -8.30 47.40 2.37
N ASP A 110 -9.24 48.10 1.74
CA ASP A 110 -9.95 49.23 2.36
C ASP A 110 -10.83 48.79 3.57
N LEU A 111 -11.08 47.49 3.74
CA LEU A 111 -11.75 46.90 4.92
C LEU A 111 -10.79 46.58 6.08
N GLY A 112 -9.51 46.94 5.97
CA GLY A 112 -8.53 46.85 7.06
C GLY A 112 -7.83 45.51 7.20
N VAL A 113 -7.79 44.68 6.15
CA VAL A 113 -6.94 43.47 6.13
C VAL A 113 -5.45 43.86 6.13
N ASP A 114 -4.62 43.07 6.80
CA ASP A 114 -3.17 43.27 6.79
C ASP A 114 -2.58 42.84 5.44
N ILE A 115 -1.79 43.74 4.83
CA ILE A 115 -1.13 43.54 3.52
C ILE A 115 -0.17 42.35 3.52
N ASN A 116 0.40 42.02 4.69
CA ASN A 116 1.38 40.95 4.87
C ASN A 116 0.79 39.73 5.60
N ASP A 117 -0.53 39.65 5.78
CA ASP A 117 -1.18 38.45 6.29
C ASP A 117 -0.89 37.25 5.38
N HIS A 118 -0.85 36.06 5.97
CA HIS A 118 -0.48 34.83 5.29
C HIS A 118 -1.33 33.63 5.68
N ASP A 119 -1.37 32.62 4.82
CA ASP A 119 -2.03 31.34 5.09
C ASP A 119 -1.21 30.44 6.05
N TYR A 120 -1.68 29.23 6.35
CA TYR A 120 -0.96 28.27 7.23
C TYR A 120 0.28 27.63 6.57
N ASN A 121 0.58 28.00 5.32
CA ASN A 121 1.80 27.65 4.60
C ASN A 121 2.72 28.86 4.43
N GLY A 122 2.36 30.02 4.97
CA GLY A 122 3.13 31.26 4.92
C GLY A 122 2.97 32.05 3.62
N PHE A 123 2.04 31.69 2.73
CA PHE A 123 1.78 32.45 1.50
C PHE A 123 1.04 33.75 1.83
N THR A 124 1.65 34.88 1.44
CA THR A 124 1.00 36.20 1.45
C THR A 124 0.32 36.45 0.12
N ALA A 125 -0.55 37.46 0.06
CA ALA A 125 -1.12 37.96 -1.20
C ALA A 125 -0.01 38.31 -2.22
N PHE A 126 1.11 38.89 -1.78
CA PHE A 126 2.22 39.24 -2.66
C PHE A 126 2.90 38.00 -3.27
N MET A 127 3.08 36.93 -2.49
CA MET A 127 3.60 35.66 -2.99
C MET A 127 2.65 34.98 -3.97
N GLU A 128 1.35 34.98 -3.71
CA GLU A 128 0.35 34.42 -4.65
C GLU A 128 0.34 35.19 -5.98
N ALA A 129 0.40 36.52 -5.95
CA ALA A 129 0.50 37.32 -7.17
C ALA A 129 1.77 36.96 -7.97
N ALA A 130 2.90 36.72 -7.31
CA ALA A 130 4.14 36.30 -7.95
C ALA A 130 4.06 34.86 -8.51
N TRP A 131 3.47 33.94 -7.75
CA TRP A 131 3.26 32.54 -8.14
C TRP A 131 2.36 32.41 -9.36
N TYR A 132 1.35 33.28 -9.52
CA TYR A 132 0.42 33.24 -10.65
C TYR A 132 0.71 34.27 -11.75
N GLY A 133 1.84 34.97 -11.69
CA GLY A 133 2.27 35.90 -12.73
C GLY A 133 1.42 37.17 -12.84
N LYS A 134 0.81 37.63 -11.74
CA LYS A 134 -0.19 38.72 -11.72
C LYS A 134 0.46 40.08 -11.48
N GLU A 135 1.08 40.64 -12.52
CA GLU A 135 1.85 41.90 -12.45
C GLU A 135 1.07 43.10 -11.89
N GLU A 136 -0.19 43.29 -12.29
CA GLU A 136 -1.00 44.42 -11.80
C GLU A 136 -1.34 44.29 -10.32
N ALA A 137 -1.64 43.07 -9.86
CA ALA A 137 -1.89 42.78 -8.45
C ALA A 137 -0.61 42.95 -7.63
N LEU A 138 0.52 42.44 -8.13
CA LEU A 138 1.84 42.59 -7.52
C LEU A 138 2.21 44.08 -7.34
N SER A 139 2.04 44.88 -8.39
CA SER A 139 2.30 46.33 -8.37
C SER A 139 1.40 47.06 -7.38
N PHE A 140 0.11 46.69 -7.32
CA PHE A 140 -0.80 47.24 -6.33
C PHE A 140 -0.36 46.91 -4.91
N LEU A 141 -0.08 45.63 -4.62
CA LEU A 141 0.33 45.17 -3.29
C LEU A 141 1.63 45.84 -2.83
N TYR A 142 2.61 45.95 -3.72
CA TYR A 142 3.85 46.71 -3.46
C TYR A 142 3.56 48.17 -3.12
N SER A 143 2.70 48.86 -3.88
CA SER A 143 2.32 50.25 -3.61
C SER A 143 1.59 50.45 -2.27
N LYS A 144 1.08 49.37 -1.67
CA LYS A 144 0.43 49.35 -0.35
C LYS A 144 1.35 48.89 0.78
N GLY A 145 2.63 48.65 0.50
CA GLY A 145 3.63 48.31 1.52
C GLY A 145 3.75 46.81 1.80
N ALA A 146 3.41 45.95 0.83
CA ALA A 146 3.75 44.54 0.92
C ALA A 146 5.28 44.36 1.04
N ASP A 147 5.72 43.51 1.98
CA ASP A 147 7.14 43.20 2.16
C ASP A 147 7.56 42.14 1.13
N VAL A 148 8.35 42.59 0.17
CA VAL A 148 8.85 41.85 -0.99
C VAL A 148 9.74 40.67 -0.58
N ASN A 149 10.45 40.82 0.55
CA ASN A 149 11.50 39.90 0.99
C ASN A 149 11.06 38.98 2.13
N LEU A 150 9.76 38.92 2.42
CA LEU A 150 9.22 37.97 3.39
C LEU A 150 9.58 36.53 3.04
N ARG A 151 10.02 35.81 4.05
CA ARG A 151 10.24 34.36 4.00
C ARG A 151 9.01 33.67 4.56
N ARG A 152 8.47 32.66 3.84
CA ARG A 152 7.27 31.91 4.29
C ARG A 152 7.45 31.36 5.70
N ALA A 153 6.66 31.89 6.63
CA ALA A 153 6.55 31.39 8.00
C ALA A 153 5.60 30.18 8.03
N VAL A 154 6.07 29.07 8.59
CA VAL A 154 5.30 27.82 8.68
C VAL A 154 5.39 27.24 10.10
N SER A 155 4.54 26.24 10.41
CA SER A 155 4.57 25.59 11.72
C SER A 155 5.94 24.96 12.04
N GLU A 156 6.25 24.81 13.32
CA GLU A 156 7.52 24.21 13.76
C GLU A 156 7.75 22.81 13.19
N GLU A 157 6.69 22.01 13.02
CA GLU A 157 6.78 20.68 12.40
C GLU A 157 7.21 20.76 10.94
N LYS A 158 6.71 21.76 10.19
CA LYS A 158 7.12 22.00 8.81
C LYS A 158 8.56 22.49 8.74
N VAL A 159 8.99 23.35 9.68
CA VAL A 159 10.39 23.80 9.77
C VAL A 159 11.35 22.63 10.03
N LYS A 160 11.00 21.70 10.94
CA LYS A 160 11.77 20.47 11.21
C LYS A 160 11.92 19.57 9.98
N LEU A 161 10.98 19.67 9.03
CA LEU A 161 11.02 18.98 7.74
C LEU A 161 11.69 19.81 6.63
N HIS A 162 12.40 20.90 6.97
CA HIS A 162 13.03 21.82 6.02
C HIS A 162 12.04 22.42 5.02
N LYS A 163 10.77 22.61 5.42
CA LYS A 163 9.75 23.29 4.61
C LYS A 163 9.61 24.75 5.04
N GLY A 164 9.17 25.61 4.12
CA GLY A 164 9.02 27.05 4.35
C GLY A 164 10.24 27.86 3.91
N GLY A 165 10.27 29.14 4.27
CA GLY A 165 11.41 30.03 4.05
C GLY A 165 11.52 30.66 2.64
N ALA A 166 10.71 30.22 1.67
CA ALA A 166 10.75 30.75 0.31
C ALA A 166 10.13 32.17 0.20
N THR A 167 10.48 32.89 -0.87
CA THR A 167 10.06 34.28 -1.15
C THR A 167 9.23 34.39 -2.44
N ALA A 168 8.61 35.55 -2.66
CA ALA A 168 7.88 35.84 -3.90
C ALA A 168 8.77 35.74 -5.16
N LEU A 169 10.03 36.17 -5.08
CA LEU A 169 10.99 36.03 -6.19
C LEU A 169 11.25 34.57 -6.55
N MET A 170 11.38 33.69 -5.54
CA MET A 170 11.55 32.26 -5.76
C MET A 170 10.33 31.61 -6.42
N ASP A 171 9.12 32.11 -6.13
CA ASP A 171 7.88 31.63 -6.74
C ASP A 171 7.79 32.05 -8.21
N ALA A 172 8.03 33.33 -8.51
CA ALA A 172 8.07 33.84 -9.88
C ALA A 172 9.15 33.14 -10.74
N CYS A 173 10.30 32.82 -10.15
CA CYS A 173 11.36 32.05 -10.81
C CYS A 173 10.92 30.62 -11.14
N ARG A 174 10.31 29.93 -10.16
CA ARG A 174 9.83 28.55 -10.32
C ARG A 174 8.75 28.43 -11.40
N GLU A 175 7.81 29.37 -11.41
CA GLU A 175 6.68 29.39 -12.36
C GLU A 175 7.03 30.14 -13.66
N ARG A 176 8.30 30.52 -13.83
CA ARG A 176 8.90 31.03 -15.08
C ARG A 176 8.28 32.33 -15.61
N TYR A 177 7.77 33.18 -14.74
CA TYR A 177 7.26 34.50 -15.08
C TYR A 177 8.39 35.53 -15.20
N PHE A 178 9.12 35.51 -16.31
CA PHE A 178 10.30 36.35 -16.53
C PHE A 178 10.05 37.85 -16.31
N SER A 179 8.91 38.36 -16.74
CA SER A 179 8.51 39.77 -16.55
C SER A 179 8.31 40.12 -15.07
N VAL A 180 7.67 39.24 -14.30
CA VAL A 180 7.52 39.38 -12.85
C VAL A 180 8.88 39.32 -12.15
N VAL A 181 9.74 38.35 -12.51
CA VAL A 181 11.11 38.26 -11.96
C VAL A 181 11.88 39.56 -12.19
N LYS A 182 11.83 40.10 -13.42
CA LYS A 182 12.48 41.36 -13.75
C LYS A 182 11.95 42.52 -12.91
N THR A 183 10.63 42.63 -12.79
CA THR A 183 9.96 43.67 -11.98
C THR A 183 10.37 43.56 -10.51
N LEU A 184 10.35 42.36 -9.94
CA LEU A 184 10.72 42.11 -8.55
C LEU A 184 12.17 42.55 -8.27
N VAL A 185 13.11 42.17 -9.13
CA VAL A 185 14.54 42.47 -8.93
C VAL A 185 14.85 43.94 -9.21
N GLN A 186 14.33 44.51 -10.30
CA GLN A 186 14.74 45.85 -10.76
C GLN A 186 13.91 46.99 -10.15
N GLU A 187 12.64 46.75 -9.83
CA GLU A 187 11.70 47.81 -9.44
C GLU A 187 11.24 47.69 -7.99
N MET A 188 11.24 46.48 -7.42
CA MET A 188 10.69 46.21 -6.08
C MET A 188 11.75 45.82 -5.04
N GLY A 189 13.04 45.78 -5.40
CA GLY A 189 14.14 45.53 -4.46
C GLY A 189 14.15 44.12 -3.86
N ALA A 190 13.73 43.12 -4.63
CA ALA A 190 13.78 41.72 -4.20
C ALA A 190 15.23 41.23 -4.03
N ASP A 191 15.53 40.64 -2.87
CA ASP A 191 16.83 40.04 -2.58
C ASP A 191 16.90 38.62 -3.18
N MET A 192 17.81 38.45 -4.14
CA MET A 192 18.02 37.22 -4.89
C MET A 192 18.70 36.12 -4.07
N ASN A 193 19.39 36.51 -2.99
CA ASN A 193 20.28 35.65 -2.21
C ASN A 193 19.65 35.15 -0.91
N ILE A 194 18.40 35.53 -0.62
CA ILE A 194 17.61 34.86 0.41
C ILE A 194 17.55 33.38 0.09
N ARG A 195 17.66 32.54 1.12
CA ARG A 195 17.57 31.09 1.03
C ARG A 195 16.33 30.56 1.74
N ASP A 196 15.66 29.60 1.12
CA ASP A 196 14.57 28.87 1.76
C ASP A 196 15.10 27.90 2.83
N ASN A 197 14.23 27.15 3.49
CA ASN A 197 14.65 26.23 4.55
C ASN A 197 15.39 24.98 4.04
N LYS A 198 15.59 24.84 2.71
CA LYS A 198 16.45 23.85 2.06
C LYS A 198 17.72 24.48 1.48
N ASP A 199 18.06 25.70 1.91
CA ASP A 199 19.22 26.47 1.45
C ASP A 199 19.22 26.85 -0.05
N ARG A 200 18.05 26.83 -0.69
CA ARG A 200 17.89 27.17 -2.11
C ARG A 200 17.60 28.66 -2.28
N ASN A 201 18.25 29.29 -3.26
CA ASN A 201 18.02 30.68 -3.64
C ASN A 201 17.16 30.81 -4.91
N ALA A 202 16.94 32.05 -5.39
CA ALA A 202 16.15 32.32 -6.58
C ALA A 202 16.69 31.63 -7.85
N LEU A 203 18.01 31.54 -8.01
CA LEU A 203 18.64 30.87 -9.16
C LEU A 203 18.32 29.38 -9.18
N ILE A 204 18.44 28.69 -8.05
CA ILE A 204 18.09 27.27 -7.96
C ILE A 204 16.61 27.05 -8.28
N HIS A 205 15.72 27.90 -7.79
CA HIS A 205 14.29 27.83 -8.13
C HIS A 205 14.02 28.03 -9.62
N ALA A 206 14.76 28.92 -10.30
CA ALA A 206 14.63 29.15 -11.74
C ALA A 206 15.10 27.94 -12.58
N LEU A 207 16.16 27.26 -12.15
CA LEU A 207 16.78 26.15 -12.88
C LEU A 207 16.16 24.78 -12.55
N GLN A 208 15.32 24.68 -11.52
CA GLN A 208 14.63 23.45 -11.17
C GLN A 208 13.65 23.00 -12.27
N LYS A 209 13.51 21.69 -12.41
CA LYS A 209 12.55 21.09 -13.36
C LYS A 209 11.12 21.36 -12.88
N GLY A 210 10.37 22.12 -13.68
CA GLY A 210 8.99 22.51 -13.40
C GLY A 210 7.98 21.34 -13.46
N SER A 211 6.82 21.53 -12.85
CA SER A 211 5.72 20.56 -12.78
C SER A 211 4.90 20.45 -14.08
N ALA A 212 4.88 21.50 -14.88
CA ALA A 212 4.20 21.55 -16.17
C ALA A 212 5.15 21.21 -17.33
N LYS A 213 4.58 20.71 -18.44
CA LYS A 213 5.26 20.63 -19.75
C LYS A 213 5.65 22.05 -20.19
N GLU A 214 6.79 22.56 -19.75
CA GLU A 214 7.18 23.93 -20.06
C GLU A 214 8.56 24.09 -20.70
N ARG A 215 8.57 25.14 -21.54
CA ARG A 215 9.63 25.71 -22.36
C ARG A 215 10.89 25.97 -21.55
N TYR A 216 11.94 25.18 -21.81
CA TYR A 216 13.28 25.35 -21.23
C TYR A 216 13.85 26.77 -21.46
N GLU A 217 13.43 27.45 -22.52
CA GLU A 217 13.89 28.79 -22.91
C GLU A 217 13.63 29.87 -21.85
N SER A 218 12.47 29.85 -21.16
CA SER A 218 12.16 30.88 -20.14
C SER A 218 13.03 30.72 -18.90
N ALA A 219 13.26 29.48 -18.46
CA ALA A 219 14.13 29.18 -17.33
C ALA A 219 15.59 29.59 -17.62
N VAL A 220 16.09 29.34 -18.84
CA VAL A 220 17.42 29.82 -19.28
C VAL A 220 17.49 31.35 -19.27
N SER A 221 16.45 32.04 -19.74
CA SER A 221 16.39 33.50 -19.76
C SER A 221 16.38 34.12 -18.35
N ILE A 222 15.61 33.53 -17.43
CA ILE A 222 15.62 33.92 -16.01
C ILE A 222 17.00 33.67 -15.40
N GLY A 223 17.61 32.51 -15.65
CA GLY A 223 18.94 32.17 -15.18
C GLY A 223 19.99 33.20 -15.61
N HIS A 224 20.03 33.54 -16.90
CA HIS A 224 20.91 34.59 -17.41
C HIS A 224 20.68 35.95 -16.75
N PHE A 225 19.43 36.37 -16.64
CA PHE A 225 19.08 37.63 -16.01
C PHE A 225 19.53 37.71 -14.54
N LEU A 226 19.29 36.65 -13.76
CA LEU A 226 19.73 36.61 -12.36
C LEU A 226 21.27 36.61 -12.25
N LEU A 227 21.97 35.94 -13.17
CA LEU A 227 23.44 35.99 -13.24
C LEU A 227 23.95 37.40 -13.57
N ASP A 228 23.31 38.10 -14.51
CA ASP A 228 23.65 39.48 -14.86
C ASP A 228 23.40 40.44 -13.68
N CYS A 229 22.38 40.17 -12.87
CA CYS A 229 22.10 40.90 -11.63
C CYS A 229 23.02 40.53 -10.46
N GLY A 230 23.86 39.50 -10.58
CA GLY A 230 24.85 39.12 -9.55
C GLY A 230 24.33 38.18 -8.46
N VAL A 231 23.45 37.24 -8.79
CA VAL A 231 23.00 36.20 -7.86
C VAL A 231 24.14 35.28 -7.44
N ASP A 232 24.13 34.83 -6.18
CA ASP A 232 25.01 33.78 -5.69
C ASP A 232 24.74 32.46 -6.42
N VAL A 233 25.80 31.82 -6.90
CA VAL A 233 25.75 30.59 -7.72
C VAL A 233 26.03 29.32 -6.92
N ASN A 234 26.38 29.45 -5.64
CA ASN A 234 26.85 28.34 -4.80
C ASN A 234 25.74 27.63 -4.02
N SER A 235 24.49 28.10 -4.12
CA SER A 235 23.35 27.35 -3.61
C SER A 235 23.19 26.01 -4.34
N LYS A 236 22.68 25.01 -3.63
CA LYS A 236 22.38 23.68 -4.17
C LYS A 236 20.90 23.36 -4.04
N ASP A 237 20.41 22.44 -4.85
CA ASP A 237 19.05 21.92 -4.70
C ASP A 237 18.95 20.78 -3.67
N GLU A 238 17.78 20.17 -3.56
CA GLU A 238 17.50 19.09 -2.60
C GLU A 238 18.20 17.76 -2.88
N CYS A 239 18.83 17.62 -4.06
CA CYS A 239 19.68 16.49 -4.43
C CYS A 239 21.17 16.87 -4.35
N GLY A 240 21.50 18.04 -3.81
CA GLY A 240 22.86 18.57 -3.81
C GLY A 240 23.34 19.09 -5.18
N LYS A 241 22.44 19.24 -6.17
CA LYS A 241 22.84 19.72 -7.50
C LYS A 241 23.15 21.20 -7.48
N THR A 242 24.28 21.57 -8.07
CA THR A 242 24.68 22.96 -8.29
C THR A 242 23.91 23.57 -9.46
N ALA A 243 23.93 24.91 -9.56
CA ALA A 243 23.41 25.61 -10.74
C ALA A 243 24.07 25.13 -12.04
N LEU A 244 25.36 24.73 -11.99
CA LEU A 244 26.09 24.18 -13.13
C LEU A 244 25.53 22.82 -13.56
N ILE A 245 25.30 21.90 -12.63
CA ILE A 245 24.69 20.59 -12.92
C ILE A 245 23.29 20.78 -13.54
N LEU A 246 22.47 21.65 -12.97
CA LEU A 246 21.14 21.95 -13.49
C LEU A 246 21.19 22.53 -14.92
N ALA A 247 22.13 23.43 -15.21
CA ALA A 247 22.32 23.98 -16.56
C ALA A 247 22.74 22.91 -17.59
N VAL A 248 23.55 21.94 -17.19
CA VAL A 248 23.91 20.78 -18.02
C VAL A 248 22.70 19.87 -18.25
N GLU A 249 21.88 19.61 -17.24
CA GLU A 249 20.65 18.81 -17.38
C GLU A 249 19.64 19.45 -18.33
N MET A 250 19.62 20.79 -18.37
CA MET A 250 18.82 21.58 -19.32
C MET A 250 19.41 21.62 -20.73
N GLN A 251 20.62 21.08 -20.94
CA GLN A 251 21.35 21.08 -22.21
C GLN A 251 21.54 22.50 -22.78
N SER A 252 21.83 23.47 -21.90
CA SER A 252 22.03 24.87 -22.28
C SER A 252 23.52 25.25 -22.25
N PRO A 253 24.24 25.17 -23.39
CA PRO A 253 25.66 25.51 -23.42
C PRO A 253 25.91 26.99 -23.09
N ASP A 254 24.98 27.89 -23.41
CA ASP A 254 25.13 29.32 -23.14
C ASP A 254 25.03 29.63 -21.64
N LEU A 255 24.11 28.98 -20.93
CA LEU A 255 24.00 29.12 -19.48
C LEU A 255 25.21 28.49 -18.77
N VAL A 256 25.68 27.32 -19.24
CA VAL A 256 26.93 26.71 -18.74
C VAL A 256 28.11 27.68 -18.91
N LYS A 257 28.27 28.30 -20.08
CA LYS A 257 29.31 29.32 -20.30
C LYS A 257 29.16 30.53 -19.37
N ALA A 258 27.93 31.01 -19.16
CA ALA A 258 27.68 32.18 -18.31
C ALA A 258 28.01 31.88 -16.83
N LEU A 259 27.67 30.68 -16.36
CA LEU A 259 28.00 30.21 -15.02
C LEU A 259 29.52 30.09 -14.82
N LEU A 260 30.22 29.39 -15.72
CA LEU A 260 31.68 29.19 -15.60
C LEU A 260 32.46 30.50 -15.64
N LYS A 261 31.95 31.54 -16.33
CA LYS A 261 32.56 32.89 -16.35
C LYS A 261 32.56 33.60 -15.00
N LYS A 262 31.71 33.22 -14.04
CA LYS A 262 31.68 33.86 -12.72
C LYS A 262 32.92 33.55 -11.89
N GLY A 263 33.69 32.50 -12.21
CA GLY A 263 34.95 32.15 -11.55
C GLY A 263 34.83 31.63 -10.11
N GLU A 264 33.65 31.76 -9.50
CA GLU A 264 33.34 31.32 -8.13
C GLU A 264 32.81 29.88 -8.08
N ILE A 265 32.47 29.27 -9.22
CA ILE A 265 31.89 27.93 -9.30
C ILE A 265 32.99 26.88 -9.27
N ASP A 266 32.87 25.92 -8.35
CA ASP A 266 33.61 24.67 -8.41
C ASP A 266 33.01 23.77 -9.51
N ILE A 267 33.76 23.62 -10.60
CA ILE A 267 33.36 22.83 -11.79
C ILE A 267 33.23 21.33 -11.48
N ASP A 268 33.91 20.86 -10.44
CA ASP A 268 33.97 19.45 -10.05
C ASP A 268 33.08 19.12 -8.85
N ASP A 269 32.31 20.10 -8.36
CA ASP A 269 31.36 19.89 -7.28
C ASP A 269 30.30 18.86 -7.70
N ALA A 270 30.04 17.91 -6.80
CA ALA A 270 29.20 16.76 -7.06
C ALA A 270 27.87 16.85 -6.31
N ASP A 271 26.83 16.27 -6.90
CA ASP A 271 25.55 16.07 -6.24
C ASP A 271 25.62 14.94 -5.18
N GLU A 272 24.50 14.66 -4.49
CA GLU A 272 24.44 13.61 -3.47
C GLU A 272 24.71 12.19 -4.02
N GLU A 273 24.57 11.98 -5.33
CA GLU A 273 24.88 10.72 -6.00
C GLU A 273 26.36 10.63 -6.44
N GLY A 274 27.12 11.71 -6.26
CA GLY A 274 28.52 11.82 -6.67
C GLY A 274 28.69 12.19 -8.15
N ASN A 275 27.63 12.65 -8.83
CA ASN A 275 27.70 13.09 -10.22
C ASN A 275 28.22 14.52 -10.30
N THR A 276 29.29 14.72 -11.08
CA THR A 276 29.76 16.07 -11.44
C THR A 276 29.07 16.56 -12.71
N ALA A 277 29.18 17.85 -13.03
CA ALA A 277 28.65 18.42 -14.27
C ALA A 277 29.16 17.68 -15.53
N LEU A 278 30.43 17.24 -15.54
CA LEU A 278 30.99 16.48 -16.65
C LEU A 278 30.38 15.08 -16.77
N MET A 279 30.15 14.38 -15.64
CA MET A 279 29.47 13.08 -15.66
C MET A 279 28.08 13.18 -16.30
N VAL A 280 27.31 14.19 -15.88
CA VAL A 280 25.96 14.42 -16.38
C VAL A 280 25.97 14.75 -17.88
N ALA A 281 26.91 15.58 -18.35
CA ALA A 281 27.04 15.90 -19.78
C ALA A 281 27.31 14.63 -20.63
N VAL A 282 28.22 13.77 -20.17
CA VAL A 282 28.55 12.51 -20.85
C VAL A 282 27.37 11.52 -20.82
N GLU A 283 26.65 11.42 -19.70
CA GLU A 283 25.46 10.58 -19.58
C GLU A 283 24.34 11.02 -20.53
N LYS A 284 24.08 12.34 -20.61
CA LYS A 284 23.14 12.95 -21.56
C LYS A 284 23.61 12.88 -23.01
N ASN A 285 24.85 12.44 -23.23
CA ASN A 285 25.50 12.35 -24.54
C ASN A 285 25.64 13.72 -25.23
N ASP A 286 25.84 14.79 -24.44
CA ASP A 286 26.00 16.16 -24.91
C ASP A 286 27.48 16.50 -25.14
N TYR A 287 27.93 16.35 -26.38
CA TYR A 287 29.34 16.51 -26.76
C TYR A 287 29.85 17.94 -26.55
N ASP A 288 29.05 18.94 -26.90
CA ASP A 288 29.48 20.34 -26.88
C ASP A 288 29.66 20.83 -25.45
N ILE A 289 28.74 20.47 -24.55
CA ILE A 289 28.86 20.78 -23.13
C ILE A 289 30.01 19.98 -22.48
N ALA A 290 30.15 18.68 -22.77
CA ALA A 290 31.27 17.90 -22.24
C ALA A 290 32.62 18.46 -22.69
N LYS A 291 32.73 18.86 -23.96
CA LYS A 291 33.92 19.51 -24.51
C LYS A 291 34.21 20.83 -23.80
N LEU A 292 33.19 21.68 -23.63
CA LEU A 292 33.31 22.94 -22.91
C LEU A 292 33.81 22.74 -21.48
N LEU A 293 33.24 21.78 -20.73
CA LEU A 293 33.65 21.48 -19.36
C LEU A 293 35.11 21.00 -19.29
N CYS A 294 35.51 20.10 -20.20
CA CYS A 294 36.91 19.66 -20.31
C CYS A 294 37.87 20.82 -20.62
N GLU A 295 37.49 21.72 -21.55
CA GLU A 295 38.27 22.91 -21.90
C GLU A 295 38.42 23.90 -20.73
N GLN A 296 37.42 23.95 -19.84
CA GLN A 296 37.45 24.75 -18.61
C GLN A 296 38.11 24.03 -17.42
N GLY A 297 38.71 22.85 -17.64
CA GLY A 297 39.51 22.15 -16.65
C GLY A 297 38.75 21.19 -15.74
N ALA A 298 37.54 20.77 -16.10
CA ALA A 298 36.82 19.73 -15.37
C ALA A 298 37.65 18.44 -15.27
N ARG A 299 37.65 17.83 -14.09
CA ARG A 299 38.35 16.57 -13.85
C ARG A 299 37.73 15.44 -14.65
N THR A 300 38.58 14.66 -15.32
CA THR A 300 38.17 13.51 -16.14
C THR A 300 38.44 12.17 -15.46
N ASP A 301 39.05 12.17 -14.28
CA ASP A 301 39.27 11.00 -13.41
C ASP A 301 38.06 10.71 -12.51
N VAL A 302 36.89 11.24 -12.89
CA VAL A 302 35.64 11.12 -12.15
C VAL A 302 34.77 10.04 -12.81
N GLY A 303 34.33 9.05 -12.04
CA GLY A 303 33.45 7.98 -12.53
C GLY A 303 34.05 7.19 -13.70
N ASN A 304 33.19 6.63 -14.56
CA ASN A 304 33.62 5.83 -15.73
C ASN A 304 33.17 6.45 -17.05
N LEU A 305 33.60 7.70 -17.31
CA LEU A 305 33.17 8.51 -18.45
C LEU A 305 33.32 7.76 -19.79
N ILE A 306 34.44 7.05 -19.99
CA ILE A 306 34.71 6.28 -21.21
C ILE A 306 33.71 5.13 -21.39
N ALA A 307 33.37 4.40 -20.32
CA ALA A 307 32.37 3.34 -20.42
C ALA A 307 30.99 3.90 -20.77
N VAL A 308 30.59 5.03 -20.17
CA VAL A 308 29.31 5.70 -20.48
C VAL A 308 29.27 6.15 -21.94
N ALA A 309 30.33 6.81 -22.44
CA ALA A 309 30.43 7.21 -23.84
C ALA A 309 30.34 6.02 -24.81
N ASN A 310 31.02 4.90 -24.48
CA ASN A 310 30.96 3.67 -25.27
C ASN A 310 29.56 3.02 -25.25
N ARG A 311 28.86 3.03 -24.11
CA ARG A 311 27.47 2.54 -23.98
C ARG A 311 26.52 3.36 -24.85
N ASN A 312 26.73 4.68 -24.91
CA ASN A 312 26.00 5.59 -25.79
C ASN A 312 26.43 5.48 -27.27
N ARG A 313 27.41 4.62 -27.59
CA ARG A 313 28.00 4.43 -28.93
C ARG A 313 28.56 5.73 -29.53
N ASN A 314 28.96 6.68 -28.69
CA ASN A 314 29.51 7.96 -29.14
C ASN A 314 31.04 7.91 -29.11
N ARG A 315 31.63 7.55 -30.26
CA ARG A 315 33.10 7.46 -30.42
C ARG A 315 33.78 8.81 -30.23
N ASN A 316 33.20 9.87 -30.77
CA ASN A 316 33.74 11.22 -30.66
C ASN A 316 33.83 11.67 -29.20
N MET A 317 32.78 11.40 -28.40
CA MET A 317 32.80 11.64 -26.96
C MET A 317 33.92 10.85 -26.27
N ALA A 318 34.07 9.56 -26.58
CA ALA A 318 35.13 8.75 -25.98
C ALA A 318 36.54 9.21 -26.39
N GLU A 319 36.72 9.71 -27.62
CA GLU A 319 37.98 10.28 -28.12
C GLU A 319 38.30 11.61 -27.43
N LEU A 320 37.32 12.51 -27.33
CA LEU A 320 37.41 13.75 -26.57
C LEU A 320 37.85 13.49 -25.13
N LEU A 321 37.16 12.60 -24.42
CA LEU A 321 37.49 12.27 -23.03
C LEU A 321 38.92 11.71 -22.90
N ARG A 322 39.38 10.87 -23.84
CA ARG A 322 40.78 10.38 -23.86
C ARG A 322 41.79 11.49 -24.10
N GLN A 323 41.46 12.48 -24.96
CA GLN A 323 42.32 13.65 -25.19
C GLN A 323 42.56 14.43 -23.90
N TYR A 324 41.57 14.46 -23.00
CA TYR A 324 41.66 15.04 -21.67
C TYR A 324 42.01 14.01 -20.58
N ASN A 325 42.75 12.95 -20.93
CA ASN A 325 43.30 11.94 -20.02
C ASN A 325 42.28 11.09 -19.23
N ALA A 326 41.00 11.03 -19.64
CA ALA A 326 40.04 10.10 -19.05
C ALA A 326 40.48 8.64 -19.31
N LYS A 327 40.51 7.83 -18.26
CA LYS A 327 40.87 6.41 -18.36
C LYS A 327 39.62 5.54 -18.35
N PHE A 328 39.65 4.47 -19.16
CA PHE A 328 38.67 3.40 -18.99
C PHE A 328 39.03 2.59 -17.75
N VAL A 329 38.15 2.60 -16.76
CA VAL A 329 38.26 1.77 -15.57
C VAL A 329 37.23 0.65 -15.71
N PRO A 330 37.61 -0.63 -15.80
CA PRO A 330 36.64 -1.71 -15.73
C PRO A 330 35.90 -1.63 -14.40
N GLU A 331 34.57 -1.61 -14.42
CA GLU A 331 33.78 -1.68 -13.17
C GLU A 331 34.15 -2.97 -12.45
N THR A 332 34.84 -2.87 -11.31
CA THR A 332 35.01 -4.00 -10.38
C THR A 332 33.64 -4.27 -9.78
N PRO A 333 33.03 -5.46 -10.02
CA PRO A 333 31.75 -5.77 -9.41
C PRO A 333 31.88 -5.66 -7.90
N LYS A 334 31.03 -4.84 -7.26
CA LYS A 334 30.89 -4.92 -5.80
C LYS A 334 30.54 -6.38 -5.46
N ASP A 335 31.19 -6.92 -4.43
CA ASP A 335 30.88 -8.23 -3.87
C ASP A 335 29.50 -8.18 -3.22
N TRP A 336 28.46 -8.32 -4.05
CA TRP A 336 27.07 -8.40 -3.63
C TRP A 336 26.60 -9.84 -3.79
N GLU A 337 26.10 -10.40 -2.70
CA GLU A 337 25.60 -11.77 -2.63
C GLU A 337 24.09 -11.75 -2.41
N PRO A 338 23.28 -12.28 -3.35
CA PRO A 338 21.84 -12.37 -3.16
C PRO A 338 21.49 -13.41 -2.09
N ASN A 339 20.42 -13.12 -1.36
CA ASN A 339 19.79 -14.01 -0.39
C ASN A 339 19.12 -15.19 -1.10
N SER A 340 18.47 -14.93 -2.24
CA SER A 340 17.76 -15.96 -2.98
C SER A 340 18.70 -17.09 -3.39
N LYS A 341 18.28 -18.34 -3.16
CA LYS A 341 19.05 -19.53 -3.54
C LYS A 341 18.81 -19.91 -4.99
N ARG A 342 17.55 -19.93 -5.44
CA ARG A 342 17.16 -20.28 -6.81
C ARG A 342 17.64 -19.26 -7.83
N TRP A 343 17.44 -17.98 -7.55
CA TRP A 343 17.70 -16.89 -8.50
C TRP A 343 19.10 -16.28 -8.40
N ARG A 344 20.00 -16.89 -7.61
CA ARG A 344 21.34 -16.36 -7.27
C ARG A 344 22.12 -15.90 -8.50
N ASP A 345 22.28 -16.77 -9.49
CA ASP A 345 23.14 -16.50 -10.66
C ASP A 345 22.53 -15.44 -11.58
N GLN A 346 21.21 -15.48 -11.76
CA GLN A 346 20.48 -14.49 -12.56
C GLN A 346 20.52 -13.10 -11.92
N LEU A 347 20.37 -13.03 -10.61
CA LEU A 347 20.50 -11.80 -9.82
C LEU A 347 21.92 -11.24 -9.85
N LYS A 348 22.95 -12.08 -9.70
CA LYS A 348 24.35 -11.68 -9.87
C LYS A 348 24.62 -11.12 -11.27
N ASN A 349 24.05 -11.75 -12.30
CA ASN A 349 24.15 -11.25 -13.67
C ASN A 349 23.44 -9.89 -13.83
N LEU A 350 22.21 -9.74 -13.32
CA LEU A 350 21.47 -8.48 -13.34
C LEU A 350 22.20 -7.37 -12.58
N HIS A 351 22.77 -7.67 -11.42
CA HIS A 351 23.55 -6.74 -10.61
C HIS A 351 24.77 -6.23 -11.37
N LYS A 352 25.54 -7.13 -12.02
CA LYS A 352 26.73 -6.80 -12.83
C LYS A 352 26.40 -6.05 -14.12
N MET A 353 25.23 -6.32 -14.70
CA MET A 353 24.84 -5.73 -15.98
C MET A 353 24.43 -4.27 -15.82
N TYR A 354 24.93 -3.39 -16.69
CA TYR A 354 24.39 -2.03 -16.75
C TYR A 354 22.92 -2.04 -17.18
N ARG A 355 22.07 -1.34 -16.42
CA ARG A 355 20.67 -1.09 -16.75
C ARG A 355 20.31 0.33 -16.33
N PRO A 356 19.56 1.08 -17.16
CA PRO A 356 18.97 2.34 -16.73
C PRO A 356 18.10 2.12 -15.49
N MET A 357 18.27 2.97 -14.48
CA MET A 357 17.44 2.94 -13.27
C MET A 357 16.06 3.51 -13.56
N ILE A 358 15.04 2.92 -12.96
CA ILE A 358 13.66 3.41 -12.97
C ILE A 358 13.33 3.79 -11.52
N GLY A 359 13.52 5.06 -11.18
CA GLY A 359 13.57 5.46 -9.76
C GLY A 359 14.68 4.68 -9.06
N LYS A 360 14.34 3.92 -8.02
CA LYS A 360 15.31 3.02 -7.34
C LYS A 360 15.35 1.61 -7.91
N LEU A 361 14.54 1.29 -8.92
CA LEU A 361 14.44 -0.04 -9.49
C LEU A 361 15.41 -0.26 -10.66
N LYS A 362 16.18 -1.34 -10.57
CA LYS A 362 16.95 -1.95 -11.64
C LYS A 362 16.27 -3.25 -12.08
N THR A 363 15.80 -3.33 -13.31
CA THR A 363 15.19 -4.55 -13.86
C THR A 363 15.47 -4.69 -15.34
N PHE A 364 15.30 -5.91 -15.88
CA PHE A 364 15.40 -6.15 -17.31
C PHE A 364 14.33 -7.15 -17.76
N GLN A 365 13.38 -6.68 -18.58
CA GLN A 365 12.34 -7.51 -19.18
C GLN A 365 12.89 -8.41 -20.31
N TYR A 366 13.73 -9.36 -19.92
CA TYR A 366 14.42 -10.28 -20.82
C TYR A 366 14.15 -11.72 -20.38
N PHE A 367 14.16 -12.65 -21.33
CA PHE A 367 13.77 -14.03 -21.04
C PHE A 367 14.66 -14.67 -19.97
N GLN A 368 15.95 -14.32 -19.89
CA GLN A 368 16.86 -14.84 -18.86
C GLN A 368 16.58 -14.30 -17.45
N GLN A 369 15.79 -13.23 -17.32
CA GLN A 369 15.41 -12.64 -16.03
C GLN A 369 13.94 -12.89 -15.70
N ARG A 370 13.25 -13.74 -16.47
CA ARG A 370 11.83 -14.01 -16.29
C ARG A 370 11.62 -15.09 -15.23
N ILE A 371 10.78 -14.79 -14.26
CA ILE A 371 10.32 -15.70 -13.20
C ILE A 371 9.12 -16.51 -13.70
N GLN A 372 8.12 -15.83 -14.25
CA GLN A 372 6.84 -16.44 -14.65
C GLN A 372 6.20 -15.68 -15.82
N ASN A 373 5.41 -16.37 -16.65
CA ASN A 373 4.54 -15.73 -17.63
C ASN A 373 3.18 -15.42 -17.01
N THR A 374 2.61 -14.26 -17.33
CA THR A 374 1.27 -13.87 -16.89
C THR A 374 0.41 -13.47 -18.09
N SER A 375 -0.91 -13.38 -17.88
CA SER A 375 -1.84 -12.93 -18.93
C SER A 375 -1.57 -11.51 -19.45
N GLN A 376 -0.86 -10.69 -18.65
CA GLN A 376 -0.49 -9.30 -18.95
C GLN A 376 1.01 -9.12 -19.24
N GLY A 377 1.74 -10.22 -19.50
CA GLY A 377 3.16 -10.20 -19.81
C GLY A 377 3.95 -11.24 -19.01
N GLY A 378 4.82 -10.78 -18.12
CA GLY A 378 5.61 -11.65 -17.26
C GLY A 378 6.06 -10.97 -15.99
N ILE A 379 6.48 -11.79 -15.03
CA ILE A 379 7.13 -11.36 -13.80
C ILE A 379 8.63 -11.56 -14.00
N TYR A 380 9.42 -10.55 -13.64
CA TYR A 380 10.86 -10.52 -13.87
C TYR A 380 11.63 -10.25 -12.59
N LEU A 381 12.91 -10.62 -12.55
CA LEU A 381 13.81 -10.24 -11.47
C LEU A 381 14.12 -8.74 -11.51
N GLY A 382 14.27 -8.15 -10.33
CA GLY A 382 14.67 -6.78 -10.14
C GLY A 382 15.45 -6.57 -8.85
N LEU A 383 16.13 -5.43 -8.78
CA LEU A 383 16.79 -4.91 -7.59
C LEU A 383 16.21 -3.53 -7.30
N HIS A 384 15.51 -3.36 -6.19
CA HIS A 384 15.07 -2.04 -5.73
C HIS A 384 16.08 -1.55 -4.68
N GLY A 385 16.93 -0.60 -5.07
CA GLY A 385 18.21 -0.39 -4.39
C GLY A 385 19.06 -1.65 -4.45
N GLU A 386 19.38 -2.22 -3.28
CA GLU A 386 20.09 -3.50 -3.14
C GLU A 386 19.16 -4.68 -2.74
N THR A 387 17.84 -4.44 -2.69
CA THR A 387 16.85 -5.46 -2.29
C THR A 387 16.32 -6.24 -3.49
N GLU A 388 16.35 -7.57 -3.39
CA GLU A 388 15.85 -8.49 -4.41
C GLU A 388 14.33 -8.47 -4.48
N VAL A 389 13.78 -8.26 -5.68
CA VAL A 389 12.33 -8.16 -5.89
C VAL A 389 11.88 -8.91 -7.14
N ALA A 390 10.64 -9.37 -7.11
CA ALA A 390 9.90 -9.79 -8.29
C ALA A 390 9.13 -8.58 -8.85
N VAL A 391 9.31 -8.29 -10.13
CA VAL A 391 8.78 -7.10 -10.80
C VAL A 391 7.71 -7.50 -11.79
N ARG A 392 6.53 -6.94 -11.62
CA ARG A 392 5.44 -7.00 -12.59
C ARG A 392 5.24 -5.63 -13.22
N THR A 393 4.94 -5.62 -14.51
CA THR A 393 4.69 -4.37 -15.24
C THR A 393 3.27 -4.32 -15.77
N SER A 394 2.61 -3.18 -15.58
CA SER A 394 1.27 -2.91 -16.10
C SER A 394 1.18 -1.49 -16.67
N ARG A 395 0.16 -1.22 -17.49
CA ARG A 395 -0.12 0.15 -17.96
C ARG A 395 -0.56 0.99 -16.76
N SER A 396 -0.14 2.26 -16.68
CA SER A 396 -0.33 3.08 -15.47
C SER A 396 -1.78 3.14 -14.95
N THR A 397 -2.77 3.21 -15.85
CA THR A 397 -4.19 3.27 -15.48
C THR A 397 -4.73 1.96 -14.88
N GLU A 398 -4.24 0.80 -15.32
CA GLU A 398 -4.56 -0.51 -14.75
C GLU A 398 -3.74 -0.75 -13.47
N GLY A 399 -2.47 -0.33 -13.48
CA GLY A 399 -1.58 -0.41 -12.33
C GLY A 399 -2.10 0.34 -11.11
N ASP A 400 -2.75 1.49 -11.27
CA ASP A 400 -3.33 2.21 -10.12
C ASP A 400 -4.46 1.41 -9.44
N LYS A 401 -5.23 0.60 -10.20
CA LYS A 401 -6.25 -0.30 -9.62
C LYS A 401 -5.62 -1.50 -8.91
N GLU A 402 -4.58 -2.08 -9.50
CA GLU A 402 -3.82 -3.18 -8.89
C GLU A 402 -3.14 -2.72 -7.59
N LYS A 403 -2.49 -1.55 -7.62
CA LYS A 403 -1.83 -0.94 -6.47
C LYS A 403 -2.77 -0.78 -5.28
N ARG A 404 -3.96 -0.20 -5.51
CA ARG A 404 -4.98 -0.02 -4.44
C ARG A 404 -5.40 -1.33 -3.79
N PHE A 405 -5.49 -2.41 -4.56
CA PHE A 405 -5.80 -3.72 -4.02
C PHE A 405 -4.66 -4.25 -3.14
N PHE A 406 -3.41 -4.20 -3.62
CA PHE A 406 -2.27 -4.65 -2.82
C PHE A 406 -2.00 -3.79 -1.58
N GLU A 407 -2.36 -2.51 -1.60
CA GLU A 407 -2.36 -1.64 -0.42
C GLU A 407 -3.35 -2.15 0.65
N GLN A 408 -4.52 -2.68 0.26
CA GLN A 408 -5.47 -3.33 1.19
C GLN A 408 -4.91 -4.63 1.80
N CYS A 409 -4.07 -5.35 1.04
CA CYS A 409 -3.39 -6.56 1.54
C CYS A 409 -2.29 -6.27 2.58
N GLY A 410 -1.99 -5.01 2.90
CA GLY A 410 -0.90 -4.62 3.80
C GLY A 410 -0.96 -5.28 5.18
N THR A 411 -2.16 -5.48 5.73
CA THR A 411 -2.40 -6.11 7.05
C THR A 411 -2.43 -7.64 7.01
N CYS A 412 -2.64 -8.24 5.84
CA CYS A 412 -2.72 -9.69 5.65
C CYS A 412 -1.35 -10.33 5.90
N ARG A 413 -1.29 -11.55 6.45
CA ARG A 413 -0.01 -12.24 6.69
C ARG A 413 0.36 -13.16 5.53
N HIS A 414 -0.62 -13.70 4.80
CA HIS A 414 -0.47 -14.78 3.83
C HIS A 414 -0.93 -14.39 2.42
N LEU A 415 -1.16 -13.11 2.16
CA LEU A 415 -1.33 -12.58 0.80
C LEU A 415 -0.04 -11.92 0.33
N LEU A 416 0.28 -12.05 -0.97
CA LEU A 416 1.43 -11.39 -1.56
C LEU A 416 1.29 -9.86 -1.41
N LYS A 417 2.32 -9.21 -0.88
CA LYS A 417 2.30 -7.78 -0.58
C LYS A 417 3.09 -6.99 -1.59
N LEU A 418 2.59 -5.80 -1.93
CA LEU A 418 3.38 -4.82 -2.64
C LEU A 418 4.51 -4.31 -1.74
N PHE A 419 5.74 -4.47 -2.20
CA PHE A 419 6.92 -3.93 -1.54
C PHE A 419 7.11 -2.44 -1.87
N GLN A 420 7.17 -2.11 -3.16
CA GLN A 420 7.31 -0.75 -3.69
C GLN A 420 6.72 -0.66 -5.09
N CYS A 421 6.56 0.56 -5.61
CA CYS A 421 6.21 0.77 -7.01
C CYS A 421 6.97 1.94 -7.64
N GLU A 422 7.25 1.83 -8.93
CA GLU A 422 7.88 2.89 -9.72
C GLU A 422 7.03 3.19 -10.95
N LYS A 423 7.04 4.45 -11.44
CA LYS A 423 6.35 4.85 -12.68
C LYS A 423 7.36 5.38 -13.68
N ALA A 424 7.38 4.83 -14.89
CA ALA A 424 8.20 5.35 -15.98
C ALA A 424 7.58 5.06 -17.34
N LYS A 425 7.68 6.04 -18.25
CA LYS A 425 7.30 5.90 -19.67
C LYS A 425 5.87 5.36 -19.89
N GLY A 426 4.92 5.73 -19.02
CA GLY A 426 3.53 5.27 -19.10
C GLY A 426 3.25 3.89 -18.48
N TYR A 427 4.27 3.23 -17.94
CA TYR A 427 4.14 1.96 -17.24
C TYR A 427 4.29 2.12 -15.73
N MET A 428 3.61 1.24 -15.00
CA MET A 428 3.80 1.03 -13.57
C MET A 428 4.57 -0.27 -13.36
N TYR A 429 5.55 -0.22 -12.46
CA TYR A 429 6.38 -1.35 -12.06
C TYR A 429 6.02 -1.68 -10.60
N LEU A 430 5.27 -2.76 -10.41
CA LEU A 430 4.90 -3.27 -9.09
C LEU A 430 5.99 -4.23 -8.62
N CYS A 431 6.62 -3.91 -7.50
CA CYS A 431 7.69 -4.72 -6.91
C CYS A 431 7.12 -5.54 -5.75
N PHE A 432 7.37 -6.83 -5.75
CA PHE A 432 6.94 -7.79 -4.73
C PHE A 432 8.16 -8.46 -4.10
N PRO A 433 8.04 -8.97 -2.86
CA PRO A 433 9.04 -9.87 -2.29
C PRO A 433 9.32 -11.04 -3.24
N LEU A 434 10.60 -11.39 -3.39
CA LEU A 434 11.01 -12.51 -4.23
C LEU A 434 10.70 -13.84 -3.54
N TRP A 435 10.18 -14.81 -4.29
CA TRP A 435 9.88 -16.17 -3.81
C TRP A 435 10.83 -17.20 -4.43
N GLU A 436 11.02 -18.31 -3.74
CA GLU A 436 11.89 -19.40 -4.19
C GLU A 436 11.14 -20.42 -5.05
N LYS A 437 9.87 -20.68 -4.76
CA LYS A 437 9.09 -21.72 -5.45
C LYS A 437 7.60 -21.51 -5.31
N ASN A 438 6.82 -22.22 -6.13
CA ASN A 438 5.38 -22.37 -5.91
C ASN A 438 5.06 -23.68 -5.17
N LEU A 439 3.79 -23.89 -4.80
CA LEU A 439 3.36 -25.07 -4.06
C LEU A 439 3.52 -26.38 -4.85
N GLU A 440 3.37 -26.34 -6.17
CA GLU A 440 3.63 -27.50 -7.06
C GLU A 440 5.07 -27.99 -6.93
N GLU A 441 6.02 -27.07 -7.04
CA GLU A 441 7.46 -27.35 -6.90
C GLU A 441 7.81 -27.78 -5.47
N TYR A 442 7.14 -27.19 -4.46
CA TYR A 442 7.34 -27.52 -3.04
C TYR A 442 6.97 -28.95 -2.67
N LEU A 443 5.95 -29.52 -3.34
CA LEU A 443 5.46 -30.87 -3.05
C LEU A 443 6.27 -31.97 -3.76
N GLN A 444 7.04 -31.61 -4.79
CA GLN A 444 7.92 -32.56 -5.49
C GLN A 444 9.21 -32.87 -4.71
N GLU A 445 9.51 -32.11 -3.66
CA GLU A 445 10.66 -32.34 -2.79
C GLU A 445 10.35 -33.43 -1.73
N PRO A 446 11.29 -34.36 -1.45
CA PRO A 446 11.09 -35.42 -0.46
C PRO A 446 10.97 -34.85 0.96
N LYS A 447 9.88 -35.17 1.67
CA LYS A 447 9.48 -34.55 2.94
C LYS A 447 8.82 -35.51 3.92
N ASP A 448 8.87 -35.14 5.19
CA ASP A 448 8.10 -35.76 6.28
C ASP A 448 6.64 -35.29 6.22
N HIS A 449 5.70 -36.19 6.56
CA HIS A 449 4.25 -35.95 6.50
C HIS A 449 3.77 -34.74 7.32
N ASP A 450 4.51 -34.30 8.36
CA ASP A 450 4.14 -33.17 9.21
C ASP A 450 4.21 -31.80 8.50
N ASP A 451 4.96 -31.68 7.40
CA ASP A 451 5.12 -30.43 6.64
C ASP A 451 3.82 -30.00 5.91
N TYR A 452 2.96 -30.95 5.55
CA TYR A 452 1.71 -30.67 4.82
C TYR A 452 0.67 -29.95 5.67
N LYS A 453 0.61 -30.23 6.97
CA LYS A 453 -0.35 -29.58 7.89
C LYS A 453 -0.03 -28.08 8.04
N GLY A 454 1.25 -27.73 8.13
CA GLY A 454 1.71 -26.34 8.16
C GLY A 454 1.38 -25.59 6.87
N ALA A 455 1.66 -26.20 5.71
CA ALA A 455 1.33 -25.64 4.41
C ALA A 455 -0.19 -25.39 4.25
N LEU A 456 -1.02 -26.39 4.58
CA LEU A 456 -2.48 -26.26 4.52
C LEU A 456 -3.00 -25.17 5.46
N ARG A 457 -2.42 -25.02 6.67
CA ARG A 457 -2.81 -23.96 7.59
C ARG A 457 -2.60 -22.57 6.98
N MET A 458 -1.43 -22.34 6.38
CA MET A 458 -1.13 -21.07 5.69
C MET A 458 -2.04 -20.84 4.47
N ILE A 459 -2.34 -21.89 3.70
CA ILE A 459 -3.27 -21.82 2.56
C ILE A 459 -4.67 -21.39 3.02
N PHE A 460 -5.22 -22.03 4.06
CA PHE A 460 -6.53 -21.66 4.62
C PHE A 460 -6.52 -20.21 5.11
N GLN A 461 -5.46 -19.82 5.80
CA GLN A 461 -5.35 -18.47 6.34
C GLN A 461 -5.24 -17.42 5.23
N ALA A 462 -4.59 -17.72 4.11
CA ALA A 462 -4.56 -16.87 2.93
C ALA A 462 -5.96 -16.67 2.32
N VAL A 463 -6.70 -17.76 2.08
CA VAL A 463 -8.06 -17.68 1.50
C VAL A 463 -9.00 -16.91 2.44
N ARG A 464 -8.91 -17.17 3.74
CA ARG A 464 -9.67 -16.47 4.79
C ARG A 464 -9.38 -14.97 4.84
N GLU A 465 -8.10 -14.59 4.76
CA GLU A 465 -7.68 -13.19 4.71
C GLU A 465 -8.24 -12.51 3.45
N LEU A 466 -8.21 -13.18 2.29
CA LEU A 466 -8.78 -12.64 1.05
C LEU A 466 -10.31 -12.46 1.13
N HIS A 467 -11.02 -13.46 1.67
CA HIS A 467 -12.48 -13.38 1.87
C HIS A 467 -12.84 -12.27 2.86
N SER A 468 -12.02 -12.05 3.89
CA SER A 468 -12.20 -10.96 4.86
C SER A 468 -12.02 -9.57 4.25
N LEU A 469 -11.24 -9.45 3.16
CA LEU A 469 -11.16 -8.23 2.35
C LEU A 469 -12.36 -8.07 1.38
N GLY A 470 -13.30 -9.03 1.37
CA GLY A 470 -14.48 -9.00 0.50
C GLY A 470 -14.25 -9.57 -0.90
N PHE A 471 -13.16 -10.31 -1.13
CA PHE A 471 -12.82 -10.87 -2.44
C PHE A 471 -12.77 -12.39 -2.43
N ALA A 472 -13.21 -13.02 -3.52
CA ALA A 472 -12.99 -14.43 -3.82
C ALA A 472 -11.91 -14.56 -4.91
N HIS A 473 -11.07 -15.58 -4.83
CA HIS A 473 -9.93 -15.73 -5.75
C HIS A 473 -10.34 -16.30 -7.12
N GLN A 474 -11.21 -17.31 -7.12
CA GLN A 474 -11.76 -18.01 -8.29
C GLN A 474 -10.75 -18.80 -9.13
N ASP A 475 -9.53 -19.00 -8.63
CA ASP A 475 -8.49 -19.79 -9.29
C ASP A 475 -7.44 -20.24 -8.27
N LEU A 476 -7.89 -20.99 -7.25
CA LEU A 476 -6.98 -21.55 -6.25
C LEU A 476 -6.22 -22.73 -6.86
N HIS A 477 -5.11 -22.41 -7.52
CA HIS A 477 -4.20 -23.36 -8.16
C HIS A 477 -2.88 -23.42 -7.39
N PRO A 478 -2.20 -24.58 -7.27
CA PRO A 478 -0.94 -24.68 -6.55
C PRO A 478 0.14 -23.69 -7.04
N SER A 479 0.22 -23.44 -8.35
CA SER A 479 1.12 -22.42 -8.93
C SER A 479 0.93 -21.00 -8.39
N ASN A 480 -0.24 -20.67 -7.82
CA ASN A 480 -0.58 -19.34 -7.30
C ASN A 480 -0.21 -19.17 -5.82
N PHE A 481 0.28 -20.23 -5.17
CA PHE A 481 0.80 -20.19 -3.81
C PHE A 481 2.32 -20.16 -3.86
N LEU A 482 2.89 -19.00 -3.53
CA LEU A 482 4.31 -18.70 -3.62
C LEU A 482 4.98 -18.88 -2.26
N ILE A 483 6.19 -19.43 -2.24
CA ILE A 483 6.90 -19.78 -1.01
C ILE A 483 8.22 -19.02 -0.95
N ASP A 484 8.42 -18.25 0.11
CA ASP A 484 9.67 -17.53 0.34
C ASP A 484 10.80 -18.41 0.89
N LEU A 485 11.98 -17.81 1.07
CA LEU A 485 13.16 -18.48 1.61
C LEU A 485 12.95 -19.04 3.02
N GLY A 486 12.03 -18.46 3.81
CA GLY A 486 11.67 -18.88 5.16
C GLY A 486 10.61 -19.99 5.20
N GLY A 487 10.10 -20.44 4.05
CA GLY A 487 9.06 -21.45 3.95
C GLY A 487 7.64 -20.90 4.12
N LYS A 488 7.46 -19.58 4.15
CA LYS A 488 6.13 -18.98 4.31
C LYS A 488 5.41 -18.92 2.97
N ILE A 489 4.12 -19.26 2.98
CA ILE A 489 3.27 -19.33 1.80
C ILE A 489 2.44 -18.04 1.65
N TYR A 490 2.43 -17.51 0.43
CA TYR A 490 1.63 -16.35 0.02
C TYR A 490 0.72 -16.71 -1.15
N LEU A 491 -0.56 -16.38 -1.05
CA LEU A 491 -1.46 -16.40 -2.19
C LEU A 491 -1.15 -15.21 -3.12
N ALA A 492 -1.10 -15.47 -4.41
CA ALA A 492 -0.73 -14.50 -5.45
C ALA A 492 -1.62 -14.66 -6.69
N ASP A 493 -1.29 -13.94 -7.77
CA ASP A 493 -2.02 -13.94 -9.06
C ASP A 493 -3.49 -13.51 -8.95
N PHE A 494 -3.70 -12.41 -8.24
CA PHE A 494 -5.01 -11.83 -7.97
C PHE A 494 -5.66 -11.12 -9.17
N ASP A 495 -5.22 -11.33 -10.41
CA ASP A 495 -5.63 -10.53 -11.57
C ASP A 495 -7.12 -10.69 -11.93
N ASN A 496 -7.53 -10.64 -13.20
CA ASN A 496 -8.92 -10.79 -13.67
C ASN A 496 -9.69 -12.01 -13.10
N LYS A 497 -8.99 -12.89 -12.36
CA LYS A 497 -9.44 -14.00 -11.54
C LYS A 497 -10.21 -13.53 -10.29
N ARG A 498 -9.73 -12.54 -9.52
CA ARG A 498 -10.42 -12.12 -8.28
C ARG A 498 -11.77 -11.48 -8.56
N LYS A 499 -12.78 -11.77 -7.73
CA LYS A 499 -14.14 -11.23 -7.82
C LYS A 499 -14.60 -10.67 -6.47
N LEU A 500 -15.39 -9.61 -6.50
CA LEU A 500 -15.97 -9.01 -5.30
C LEU A 500 -17.16 -9.87 -4.80
N ILE A 501 -17.22 -10.10 -3.50
CA ILE A 501 -18.14 -11.07 -2.88
C ILE A 501 -19.59 -10.55 -2.72
N GLU A 502 -19.89 -9.24 -2.82
CA GLU A 502 -21.23 -8.59 -2.73
C GLU A 502 -22.45 -9.55 -2.76
N ASP A 503 -22.78 -10.17 -1.62
CA ASP A 503 -23.86 -11.16 -1.40
C ASP A 503 -23.88 -12.41 -2.31
N LYS A 504 -22.83 -12.66 -3.08
CA LYS A 504 -22.66 -13.81 -3.99
C LYS A 504 -22.01 -14.98 -3.27
N LYS A 505 -22.78 -15.70 -2.46
CA LYS A 505 -22.34 -16.94 -1.79
C LYS A 505 -21.75 -17.99 -2.74
N GLU A 506 -22.19 -18.00 -4.00
CA GLU A 506 -21.68 -18.89 -5.05
C GLU A 506 -20.18 -18.73 -5.30
N LEU A 507 -19.63 -17.52 -5.16
CA LEU A 507 -18.19 -17.27 -5.35
C LEU A 507 -17.37 -17.89 -4.22
N ILE A 508 -17.85 -17.78 -2.98
CA ILE A 508 -17.23 -18.44 -1.82
C ILE A 508 -17.28 -19.94 -2.00
N ASN A 509 -18.41 -20.48 -2.44
CA ASN A 509 -18.58 -21.91 -2.67
C ASN A 509 -17.63 -22.46 -3.74
N SER A 510 -17.44 -21.70 -4.83
CA SER A 510 -16.43 -21.99 -5.86
C SER A 510 -15.00 -22.06 -5.29
N ASP A 511 -14.63 -21.10 -4.44
CA ASP A 511 -13.33 -21.11 -3.77
C ASP A 511 -13.20 -22.29 -2.79
N LEU A 512 -14.26 -22.67 -2.06
CA LEU A 512 -14.25 -23.81 -1.15
C LEU A 512 -14.07 -25.15 -1.87
N GLU A 513 -14.73 -25.34 -3.03
CA GLU A 513 -14.55 -26.53 -3.86
C GLU A 513 -13.14 -26.56 -4.50
N ALA A 514 -12.58 -25.42 -4.89
CA ALA A 514 -11.19 -25.34 -5.33
C ALA A 514 -10.22 -25.66 -4.19
N LEU A 515 -10.48 -25.15 -2.98
CA LEU A 515 -9.71 -25.43 -1.77
C LEU A 515 -9.77 -26.90 -1.37
N ARG A 516 -10.92 -27.56 -1.54
CA ARG A 516 -11.08 -29.02 -1.35
C ARG A 516 -10.13 -29.80 -2.24
N ARG A 517 -10.08 -29.47 -3.54
CA ARG A 517 -9.16 -30.14 -4.49
C ARG A 517 -7.72 -29.86 -4.14
N LEU A 518 -7.41 -28.63 -3.70
CA LEU A 518 -6.08 -28.26 -3.26
C LEU A 518 -5.64 -29.02 -2.01
N VAL A 519 -6.56 -29.24 -1.05
CA VAL A 519 -6.31 -30.08 0.14
C VAL A 519 -5.96 -31.50 -0.27
N LEU A 520 -6.77 -32.13 -1.11
CA LEU A 520 -6.48 -33.47 -1.64
C LEU A 520 -5.13 -33.51 -2.37
N TYR A 521 -4.84 -32.50 -3.18
CA TYR A 521 -3.58 -32.39 -3.92
C TYR A 521 -2.37 -32.32 -2.98
N VAL A 522 -2.43 -31.51 -1.92
CA VAL A 522 -1.35 -31.41 -0.93
C VAL A 522 -1.19 -32.71 -0.15
N LEU A 523 -2.29 -33.30 0.33
CA LEU A 523 -2.27 -34.53 1.13
C LEU A 523 -1.76 -35.76 0.36
N THR A 524 -1.96 -35.77 -0.95
CA THR A 524 -1.45 -36.82 -1.86
C THR A 524 -0.03 -36.53 -2.37
N GLY A 525 0.60 -35.45 -1.88
CA GLY A 525 1.95 -35.05 -2.24
C GLY A 525 2.08 -34.55 -3.68
N GLY A 526 1.00 -34.06 -4.28
CA GLY A 526 1.01 -33.46 -5.62
C GLY A 526 1.34 -34.40 -6.77
N LYS A 527 1.24 -35.72 -6.55
CA LYS A 527 1.66 -36.76 -7.51
C LYS A 527 0.74 -36.86 -8.74
N LYS A 528 -0.53 -36.49 -8.59
CA LYS A 528 -1.52 -36.46 -9.69
C LYS A 528 -1.88 -35.02 -10.04
N PRO A 529 -2.30 -34.75 -11.29
CA PRO A 529 -2.86 -33.46 -11.66
C PRO A 529 -4.02 -33.05 -10.74
N LEU A 530 -4.14 -31.75 -10.43
CA LEU A 530 -5.15 -31.19 -9.52
C LEU A 530 -6.59 -31.59 -9.89
N GLN A 531 -6.89 -31.84 -11.16
CA GLN A 531 -8.22 -32.22 -11.62
C GLN A 531 -8.52 -33.72 -11.46
N GLN A 532 -7.52 -34.54 -11.15
CA GLN A 532 -7.59 -36.00 -11.08
C GLN A 532 -7.45 -36.55 -9.65
N VAL A 533 -7.18 -35.70 -8.66
CA VAL A 533 -7.09 -36.13 -7.26
C VAL A 533 -8.46 -36.46 -6.70
N SER A 534 -8.55 -37.54 -5.94
CA SER A 534 -9.79 -37.96 -5.32
C SER A 534 -9.57 -38.45 -3.88
N PRO A 535 -10.61 -38.55 -3.04
CA PRO A 535 -10.48 -39.04 -1.67
C PRO A 535 -9.89 -40.44 -1.56
N GLU A 536 -10.06 -41.27 -2.59
CA GLU A 536 -9.50 -42.64 -2.66
C GLU A 536 -7.97 -42.65 -2.77
N ASP A 537 -7.35 -41.50 -3.06
CA ASP A 537 -5.90 -41.35 -3.13
C ASP A 537 -5.26 -41.06 -1.76
N LEU A 538 -6.06 -40.81 -0.73
CA LEU A 538 -5.56 -40.61 0.63
C LEU A 538 -5.02 -41.92 1.21
N ALA A 539 -3.87 -41.85 1.87
CA ALA A 539 -3.26 -42.99 2.53
C ALA A 539 -4.10 -43.39 3.76
N ASP A 540 -4.72 -44.58 3.71
CA ASP A 540 -5.61 -45.12 4.73
C ASP A 540 -4.90 -45.48 6.05
N ASP A 541 -3.59 -45.68 5.98
CA ASP A 541 -2.69 -45.89 7.12
C ASP A 541 -2.23 -44.60 7.81
N SER A 542 -2.60 -43.43 7.27
CA SER A 542 -2.26 -42.13 7.88
C SER A 542 -2.96 -41.94 9.24
N PRO A 543 -2.24 -41.48 10.28
CA PRO A 543 -2.83 -41.23 11.61
C PRO A 543 -3.88 -40.11 11.62
N ASP A 544 -3.93 -39.29 10.56
CA ASP A 544 -4.87 -38.18 10.40
C ASP A 544 -5.91 -38.47 9.30
N TYR A 545 -6.05 -39.72 8.84
CA TYR A 545 -6.91 -40.08 7.72
C TYR A 545 -8.37 -39.66 7.93
N ASN A 546 -8.95 -39.96 9.11
CA ASN A 546 -10.35 -39.63 9.40
C ASN A 546 -10.56 -38.11 9.44
N GLU A 547 -9.64 -37.36 10.04
CA GLU A 547 -9.71 -35.91 10.09
C GLU A 547 -9.51 -35.27 8.71
N ALA A 548 -8.62 -35.81 7.88
CA ALA A 548 -8.39 -35.35 6.52
C ALA A 548 -9.63 -35.58 5.63
N LEU A 549 -10.21 -36.77 5.72
CA LEU A 549 -11.41 -37.14 4.97
C LEU A 549 -12.60 -36.25 5.37
N ASP A 550 -12.80 -36.03 6.66
CA ASP A 550 -13.86 -35.14 7.16
C ASP A 550 -13.67 -33.68 6.72
N LEU A 551 -12.43 -33.17 6.72
CA LEU A 551 -12.13 -31.83 6.24
C LEU A 551 -12.51 -31.67 4.75
N VAL A 552 -12.18 -32.67 3.93
CA VAL A 552 -12.53 -32.70 2.50
C VAL A 552 -14.05 -32.74 2.30
N HIS A 553 -14.77 -33.52 3.10
CA HIS A 553 -16.23 -33.56 3.08
C HIS A 553 -16.87 -32.25 3.53
N CYS A 554 -16.34 -31.61 4.58
CA CYS A 554 -16.83 -30.34 5.08
C CYS A 554 -16.71 -29.24 4.03
N LEU A 555 -15.59 -29.18 3.28
CA LEU A 555 -15.42 -28.24 2.17
C LEU A 555 -16.43 -28.47 1.04
N ALA A 556 -16.76 -29.73 0.73
CA ALA A 556 -17.76 -30.07 -0.29
C ALA A 556 -19.20 -29.68 0.14
N SER A 557 -19.49 -29.74 1.44
CA SER A 557 -20.81 -29.44 1.99
C SER A 557 -21.14 -27.95 2.09
N HIS A 558 -20.17 -27.07 1.78
CA HIS A 558 -20.30 -25.61 1.88
C HIS A 558 -20.78 -25.16 3.27
N ASP A 559 -20.07 -25.62 4.30
CA ASP A 559 -20.33 -25.30 5.71
C ASP A 559 -20.66 -23.81 5.94
N GLU A 560 -21.72 -23.53 6.70
CA GLU A 560 -22.13 -22.17 7.06
C GLU A 560 -21.03 -21.40 7.82
N GLN A 561 -20.10 -22.10 8.47
CA GLN A 561 -18.95 -21.47 9.15
C GLN A 561 -17.83 -21.00 8.20
N GLY A 562 -17.88 -21.38 6.92
CA GLY A 562 -16.91 -21.01 5.89
C GLY A 562 -15.46 -21.39 6.21
N VAL A 563 -14.51 -20.72 5.55
CA VAL A 563 -13.06 -20.97 5.76
C VAL A 563 -12.63 -20.68 7.21
N GLU A 564 -13.26 -19.72 7.88
CA GLU A 564 -12.94 -19.35 9.26
C GLU A 564 -13.18 -20.52 10.23
N GLY A 565 -14.34 -21.19 10.16
CA GLY A 565 -14.62 -22.37 10.98
C GLY A 565 -13.69 -23.54 10.65
N LEU A 566 -13.50 -23.81 9.35
CA LEU A 566 -12.66 -24.92 8.91
C LEU A 566 -11.17 -24.74 9.21
N SER A 567 -10.70 -23.51 9.41
CA SER A 567 -9.32 -23.27 9.87
C SER A 567 -9.05 -23.82 11.28
N LYS A 568 -10.11 -24.06 12.08
CA LYS A 568 -10.06 -24.64 13.43
C LYS A 568 -10.41 -26.13 13.45
N HIS A 569 -10.51 -26.75 12.28
CA HIS A 569 -10.88 -28.14 12.13
C HIS A 569 -9.91 -29.08 12.88
N PRO A 570 -10.36 -30.20 13.48
CA PRO A 570 -9.50 -31.15 14.20
C PRO A 570 -8.30 -31.67 13.41
N TYR A 571 -8.37 -31.66 12.08
CA TYR A 571 -7.23 -31.97 11.22
C TYR A 571 -5.99 -31.12 11.56
N PHE A 572 -6.15 -29.83 11.86
CA PHE A 572 -5.02 -28.94 12.14
C PHE A 572 -4.44 -29.10 13.54
N LEU A 573 -5.04 -29.93 14.41
CA LEU A 573 -4.60 -30.14 15.78
C LEU A 573 -3.50 -31.19 15.88
N SER A 574 -2.63 -31.02 16.88
CA SER A 574 -1.74 -32.11 17.27
C SER A 574 -2.54 -33.27 17.88
N LYS A 575 -1.93 -34.46 17.95
CA LYS A 575 -2.52 -35.61 18.65
C LYS A 575 -2.88 -35.26 20.11
N GLN A 576 -1.99 -34.50 20.77
CA GLN A 576 -2.20 -34.04 22.13
C GLN A 576 -3.36 -33.05 22.25
N ASP A 577 -3.50 -32.11 21.32
CA ASP A 577 -4.59 -31.13 21.33
C ASP A 577 -5.95 -31.79 21.08
N ARG A 578 -6.02 -32.78 20.18
CA ARG A 578 -7.22 -33.62 19.99
C ARG A 578 -7.61 -34.33 21.28
N PHE A 579 -6.62 -34.89 21.98
CA PHE A 579 -6.84 -35.53 23.27
C PHE A 579 -7.33 -34.54 24.34
N GLN A 580 -6.73 -33.35 24.44
CA GLN A 580 -7.19 -32.30 25.36
C GLN A 580 -8.59 -31.79 25.00
N PHE A 581 -8.92 -31.68 23.71
CA PHE A 581 -10.24 -31.32 23.24
C PHE A 581 -11.30 -32.30 23.78
N LEU A 582 -11.11 -33.61 23.59
CA LEU A 582 -12.02 -34.65 24.09
C LEU A 582 -12.21 -34.57 25.62
N LYS A 583 -11.12 -34.39 26.37
CA LYS A 583 -11.17 -34.18 27.82
C LYS A 583 -11.95 -32.91 28.19
N GLY A 584 -11.70 -31.83 27.45
CA GLY A 584 -12.36 -30.54 27.61
C GLY A 584 -13.86 -30.65 27.45
N ILE A 585 -14.33 -31.40 26.44
CA ILE A 585 -15.77 -31.61 26.21
C ILE A 585 -16.41 -32.31 27.41
N TRP A 586 -15.81 -33.37 27.96
CA TRP A 586 -16.31 -33.98 29.20
C TRP A 586 -16.46 -32.95 30.33
N ASN A 587 -15.43 -32.11 30.53
CA ASN A 587 -15.44 -31.08 31.56
C ASN A 587 -16.54 -30.03 31.37
N LYS A 588 -16.89 -29.71 30.11
CA LYS A 588 -18.00 -28.80 29.77
C LYS A 588 -19.37 -29.48 30.00
N ILE A 589 -19.54 -30.74 29.60
CA ILE A 589 -20.85 -31.41 29.66
C ILE A 589 -21.18 -32.00 31.04
N LYS A 590 -20.19 -32.27 31.91
CA LYS A 590 -20.43 -32.91 33.22
C LYS A 590 -21.41 -32.15 34.13
N VAL A 591 -21.55 -30.84 33.94
CA VAL A 591 -22.45 -29.96 34.71
C VAL A 591 -23.87 -29.91 34.15
N LEU A 592 -24.12 -30.48 32.96
CA LEU A 592 -25.43 -30.45 32.31
C LEU A 592 -26.40 -31.45 32.94
N ARG A 593 -27.66 -31.02 33.11
CA ARG A 593 -28.74 -31.90 33.61
C ARG A 593 -29.05 -33.06 32.67
N ASN A 594 -28.93 -32.84 31.36
CA ASN A 594 -29.11 -33.88 30.34
C ASN A 594 -27.92 -33.86 29.37
N GLN A 595 -26.95 -34.73 29.62
CA GLN A 595 -25.74 -34.88 28.80
C GLN A 595 -26.04 -35.49 27.43
N ASN A 596 -27.07 -36.33 27.32
CA ASN A 596 -27.46 -36.97 26.05
C ASN A 596 -27.93 -35.95 25.01
N ALA A 597 -28.52 -34.84 25.44
CA ALA A 597 -28.99 -33.77 24.55
C ALA A 597 -27.87 -33.14 23.70
N VAL A 598 -26.60 -33.32 24.09
CA VAL A 598 -25.44 -32.83 23.34
C VAL A 598 -25.25 -33.61 22.04
N PHE A 599 -25.48 -34.92 22.06
CA PHE A 599 -25.19 -35.85 20.95
C PHE A 599 -26.46 -36.39 20.26
N GLN A 600 -27.63 -35.78 20.51
CA GLN A 600 -28.94 -36.23 20.00
C GLN A 600 -29.63 -35.19 19.08
N ALA A 601 -28.86 -34.30 18.43
CA ALA A 601 -29.43 -33.31 17.52
C ALA A 601 -30.06 -33.95 16.27
N SER A 602 -31.10 -33.33 15.71
CA SER A 602 -31.83 -33.83 14.53
C SER A 602 -30.94 -34.00 13.28
N ASN A 603 -29.82 -33.28 13.23
CA ASN A 603 -28.84 -33.30 12.15
C ASN A 603 -27.49 -33.92 12.56
N ALA A 604 -27.43 -34.64 13.70
CA ALA A 604 -26.19 -35.23 14.19
C ALA A 604 -25.63 -36.30 13.22
N PRO A 605 -24.31 -36.59 13.26
CA PRO A 605 -23.68 -37.60 12.40
C PRO A 605 -24.25 -39.00 12.66
N GLU A 606 -23.83 -39.97 11.82
CA GLU A 606 -24.14 -41.40 11.97
C GLU A 606 -24.05 -41.91 13.42
N SER A 607 -24.70 -43.05 13.68
CA SER A 607 -24.67 -43.73 14.98
C SER A 607 -23.27 -43.78 15.58
N PHE A 608 -23.16 -43.57 16.91
CA PHE A 608 -21.89 -43.57 17.65
C PHE A 608 -20.94 -44.69 17.18
N PRO A 609 -19.73 -44.36 16.68
CA PRO A 609 -18.87 -45.34 15.99
C PRO A 609 -18.38 -46.52 16.85
N TYR A 610 -18.42 -46.38 18.18
CA TYR A 610 -17.85 -47.35 19.12
C TYR A 610 -18.89 -47.92 20.10
N PRO A 611 -19.92 -48.64 19.60
CA PRO A 611 -21.03 -49.13 20.43
C PRO A 611 -20.62 -50.21 21.45
N ARG A 612 -19.34 -50.64 21.46
CA ARG A 612 -18.76 -51.62 22.39
C ARG A 612 -17.34 -51.25 22.83
N TRP A 613 -17.02 -49.95 22.94
CA TRP A 613 -15.67 -49.46 23.26
C TRP A 613 -15.06 -50.08 24.51
N THR A 614 -15.86 -50.50 25.50
CA THR A 614 -15.33 -51.14 26.72
C THR A 614 -14.67 -52.50 26.46
N LYS A 615 -14.93 -53.13 25.30
CA LYS A 615 -14.26 -54.36 24.86
C LYS A 615 -12.98 -54.12 24.07
N GLU A 616 -12.83 -52.93 23.52
CA GLU A 616 -11.71 -52.56 22.63
C GLU A 616 -10.50 -52.06 23.43
N ILE A 617 -10.72 -51.46 24.60
CA ILE A 617 -9.65 -51.01 25.50
C ILE A 617 -8.95 -52.16 26.24
N ASP A 618 -7.75 -51.87 26.74
CA ASP A 618 -6.98 -52.79 27.56
C ASP A 618 -7.79 -53.14 28.84
N GLN A 619 -8.11 -54.43 28.96
CA GLN A 619 -8.99 -54.93 30.02
C GLN A 619 -8.35 -54.83 31.42
N TYR A 620 -7.02 -54.84 31.51
CA TYR A 620 -6.30 -54.60 32.76
C TYR A 620 -6.47 -53.14 33.20
N VAL A 621 -6.33 -52.20 32.28
CA VAL A 621 -6.57 -50.77 32.52
C VAL A 621 -8.03 -50.52 32.90
N LEU A 622 -8.99 -51.09 32.17
CA LEU A 622 -10.42 -50.97 32.48
C LEU A 622 -10.75 -51.48 33.89
N LYS A 623 -10.12 -52.57 34.32
CA LYS A 623 -10.31 -53.14 35.67
C LYS A 623 -9.82 -52.19 36.76
N ILE A 624 -8.67 -51.53 36.55
CA ILE A 624 -8.14 -50.51 37.46
C ILE A 624 -9.10 -49.32 37.52
N MET A 625 -9.56 -48.84 36.37
CA MET A 625 -10.46 -47.69 36.26
C MET A 625 -11.83 -47.92 36.88
N LYS A 626 -12.37 -49.15 36.81
CA LYS A 626 -13.62 -49.52 37.48
C LYS A 626 -13.48 -49.57 39.01
N ASN A 627 -12.29 -49.96 39.51
CA ASN A 627 -12.04 -50.20 40.94
C ASN A 627 -10.80 -49.43 41.46
N PRO A 628 -10.84 -48.09 41.50
CA PRO A 628 -9.72 -47.29 41.97
C PRO A 628 -9.47 -47.47 43.49
N LYS A 629 -8.20 -47.57 43.90
CA LYS A 629 -7.80 -47.85 45.29
C LYS A 629 -8.25 -46.80 46.32
N LYS A 630 -8.55 -45.57 45.91
CA LYS A 630 -8.89 -44.42 46.78
C LYS A 630 -10.12 -43.63 46.28
N ALA A 631 -11.05 -44.26 45.56
CA ALA A 631 -12.27 -43.60 45.08
C ALA A 631 -13.46 -44.57 44.96
N LYS A 632 -14.66 -44.03 44.69
CA LYS A 632 -15.87 -44.83 44.46
C LYS A 632 -15.73 -45.68 43.19
N VAL A 633 -16.35 -46.86 43.21
CA VAL A 633 -16.44 -47.75 42.05
C VAL A 633 -17.13 -47.03 40.89
N PHE A 634 -16.54 -47.07 39.70
CA PHE A 634 -17.09 -46.47 38.50
C PHE A 634 -17.76 -47.53 37.61
N LYS A 635 -18.95 -47.22 37.12
CA LYS A 635 -19.62 -48.00 36.08
C LYS A 635 -19.58 -47.24 34.76
N TYR A 636 -18.87 -47.82 33.79
CA TYR A 636 -18.78 -47.34 32.41
C TYR A 636 -19.70 -48.20 31.53
N ASN A 637 -20.57 -47.55 30.76
CA ASN A 637 -21.42 -48.17 29.75
C ASN A 637 -20.92 -47.81 28.34
N ASP A 638 -21.31 -48.59 27.33
CA ASP A 638 -20.87 -48.40 25.95
C ASP A 638 -21.62 -47.23 25.25
N ASN A 639 -21.34 -45.99 25.67
CA ASN A 639 -21.81 -44.77 25.02
C ASN A 639 -20.70 -43.69 24.99
N VAL A 640 -20.88 -42.66 24.15
CA VAL A 640 -19.91 -41.58 23.96
C VAL A 640 -19.61 -40.81 25.25
N ILE A 641 -20.62 -40.57 26.08
CA ILE A 641 -20.48 -39.80 27.32
C ILE A 641 -19.55 -40.52 28.30
N ASP A 642 -19.75 -41.83 28.47
CA ASP A 642 -18.93 -42.66 29.33
C ASP A 642 -17.52 -42.87 28.79
N LEU A 643 -17.34 -42.90 27.46
CA LEU A 643 -16.01 -42.90 26.84
C LEU A 643 -15.27 -41.58 27.09
N LEU A 644 -15.92 -40.43 26.91
CA LEU A 644 -15.32 -39.12 27.22
C LEU A 644 -14.97 -38.98 28.70
N ARG A 645 -15.86 -39.45 29.59
CA ARG A 645 -15.58 -39.53 31.03
C ARG A 645 -14.41 -40.45 31.33
N PHE A 646 -14.31 -41.59 30.65
CA PHE A 646 -13.21 -42.54 30.81
C PHE A 646 -11.89 -41.91 30.41
N ILE A 647 -11.82 -41.28 29.23
CA ILE A 647 -10.66 -40.54 28.73
C ILE A 647 -10.15 -39.52 29.76
N ARG A 648 -11.05 -38.65 30.26
CA ARG A 648 -10.67 -37.65 31.27
C ARG A 648 -10.20 -38.30 32.57
N ASN A 649 -10.92 -39.30 33.06
CA ASN A 649 -10.57 -39.93 34.35
C ASN A 649 -9.27 -40.72 34.26
N LEU A 650 -8.95 -41.28 33.10
CA LEU A 650 -7.73 -42.06 32.89
C LEU A 650 -6.49 -41.18 32.95
N ASP A 651 -6.55 -40.02 32.30
CA ASP A 651 -5.47 -39.03 32.30
C ASP A 651 -5.15 -38.49 33.71
N GLU A 652 -6.18 -38.28 34.53
CA GLU A 652 -6.01 -37.81 35.91
C GLU A 652 -5.77 -38.94 36.93
N HIS A 653 -5.67 -40.20 36.48
CA HIS A 653 -5.58 -41.33 37.39
C HIS A 653 -4.18 -41.44 38.01
N PRO A 654 -4.03 -41.45 39.35
CA PRO A 654 -2.73 -41.38 40.02
C PRO A 654 -1.92 -42.70 39.99
N ASP A 655 -2.35 -43.71 39.24
CA ASP A 655 -1.78 -45.05 39.27
C ASP A 655 -0.81 -45.25 38.10
N SER A 656 0.49 -45.17 38.39
CA SER A 656 1.56 -45.29 37.41
C SER A 656 1.59 -46.63 36.67
N ARG A 657 0.89 -47.66 37.15
CA ARG A 657 0.74 -48.94 36.43
C ARG A 657 -0.05 -48.77 35.12
N ILE A 658 -0.91 -47.76 35.05
CA ILE A 658 -1.64 -47.42 33.83
C ILE A 658 -0.66 -46.85 32.81
N THR A 659 0.09 -45.79 33.16
CA THR A 659 1.08 -45.16 32.27
C THR A 659 2.11 -46.17 31.78
N ASN A 660 2.62 -47.05 32.66
CA ASN A 660 3.58 -48.10 32.29
C ASN A 660 3.00 -49.13 31.29
N ARG A 661 1.68 -49.26 31.22
CA ARG A 661 1.00 -50.26 30.38
C ARG A 661 0.63 -49.70 29.00
N ILE A 662 0.17 -48.45 28.94
CA ILE A 662 -0.37 -47.85 27.70
C ILE A 662 0.52 -46.76 27.09
N GLY A 663 1.56 -46.31 27.80
CA GLY A 663 2.48 -45.30 27.30
C GLY A 663 1.84 -43.92 27.18
N ASP A 664 1.98 -43.28 26.01
CA ASP A 664 1.37 -42.00 25.72
C ASP A 664 -0.15 -42.13 25.57
N TYR A 665 -0.89 -41.38 26.38
CA TYR A 665 -2.34 -41.48 26.42
C TYR A 665 -3.00 -41.00 25.13
N ALA A 666 -2.48 -39.93 24.51
CA ALA A 666 -3.05 -39.40 23.28
C ALA A 666 -2.86 -40.39 22.12
N GLU A 667 -1.66 -40.96 21.98
CA GLU A 667 -1.37 -42.00 21.00
C GLU A 667 -2.25 -43.24 21.22
N TYR A 668 -2.34 -43.71 22.47
CA TYR A 668 -3.18 -44.84 22.82
C TYR A 668 -4.64 -44.62 22.43
N PHE A 669 -5.23 -43.48 22.78
CA PHE A 669 -6.64 -43.26 22.48
C PHE A 669 -6.92 -43.03 21.01
N LEU A 670 -6.06 -42.29 20.30
CA LEU A 670 -6.24 -42.05 18.87
C LEU A 670 -6.01 -43.31 18.04
N SER A 671 -5.19 -44.27 18.51
CA SER A 671 -5.02 -45.55 17.83
C SER A 671 -6.24 -46.47 17.96
N PHE A 672 -6.89 -46.49 19.13
CA PHE A 672 -8.08 -47.34 19.36
C PHE A 672 -9.37 -46.67 18.85
N PHE A 673 -9.44 -45.34 18.88
CA PHE A 673 -10.64 -44.58 18.56
C PHE A 673 -10.39 -43.45 17.54
N PRO A 674 -9.87 -43.76 16.35
CA PRO A 674 -9.41 -42.76 15.38
C PRO A 674 -10.53 -41.83 14.83
N ALA A 675 -11.80 -42.25 14.88
CA ALA A 675 -12.95 -41.45 14.43
C ALA A 675 -13.63 -40.66 15.57
N LEU A 676 -13.20 -40.82 16.83
CA LEU A 676 -13.89 -40.25 17.99
C LEU A 676 -13.85 -38.71 17.98
N THR A 677 -12.70 -38.13 17.65
CA THR A 677 -12.50 -36.67 17.61
C THR A 677 -13.48 -36.02 16.64
N ILE A 678 -13.54 -36.54 15.42
CA ILE A 678 -14.44 -36.04 14.36
C ILE A 678 -15.91 -36.25 14.74
N TYR A 679 -16.26 -37.43 15.27
CA TYR A 679 -17.63 -37.68 15.73
C TYR A 679 -18.09 -36.64 16.77
N VAL A 680 -17.25 -36.37 17.77
CA VAL A 680 -17.56 -35.40 18.84
C VAL A 680 -17.61 -33.99 18.28
N TYR A 681 -16.63 -33.60 17.45
CA TYR A 681 -16.59 -32.28 16.81
C TYR A 681 -17.84 -32.01 15.97
N ASN A 682 -18.21 -32.92 15.06
CA ASN A 682 -19.37 -32.75 14.19
C ASN A 682 -20.69 -32.79 14.97
N SER A 683 -20.81 -33.67 15.98
CA SER A 683 -21.99 -33.69 16.86
C SER A 683 -22.22 -32.36 17.57
N LEU A 684 -21.15 -31.68 17.99
CA LEU A 684 -21.23 -30.38 18.64
C LEU A 684 -21.54 -29.27 17.64
N ARG A 685 -20.80 -29.20 16.53
CA ARG A 685 -20.95 -28.18 15.49
C ARG A 685 -22.36 -28.18 14.89
N GLN A 686 -22.94 -29.36 14.66
CA GLN A 686 -24.30 -29.52 14.10
C GLN A 686 -25.41 -29.31 15.13
N ASN A 687 -25.08 -29.08 16.40
CA ASN A 687 -26.04 -28.83 17.46
C ASN A 687 -26.09 -27.34 17.79
N PRO A 688 -27.14 -26.58 17.37
CA PRO A 688 -27.20 -25.13 17.54
C PRO A 688 -27.05 -24.67 19.00
N LYS A 689 -27.46 -25.52 19.95
CA LYS A 689 -27.38 -25.20 21.39
C LYS A 689 -25.97 -25.36 21.96
N TYR A 690 -25.14 -26.22 21.38
CA TYR A 690 -23.82 -26.59 21.93
C TYR A 690 -22.68 -26.40 20.93
N SER A 691 -22.91 -25.73 19.79
CA SER A 691 -21.90 -25.44 18.77
C SER A 691 -20.69 -24.70 19.32
N HIS A 692 -20.90 -23.76 20.25
CA HIS A 692 -19.84 -23.05 20.97
C HIS A 692 -18.91 -23.96 21.81
N PHE A 693 -19.27 -25.22 22.06
CA PHE A 693 -18.36 -26.18 22.68
C PHE A 693 -17.33 -26.75 21.70
N ALA A 694 -17.64 -26.74 20.40
CA ALA A 694 -16.74 -27.13 19.32
C ALA A 694 -15.67 -26.06 19.02
N ASP A 695 -15.81 -24.84 19.54
CA ASP A 695 -14.79 -23.80 19.39
C ASP A 695 -13.50 -24.22 20.09
N ILE A 696 -12.50 -24.53 19.27
CA ILE A 696 -11.17 -24.90 19.72
C ILE A 696 -10.35 -23.61 19.79
N GLN A 697 -9.99 -23.19 21.01
CA GLN A 697 -9.03 -22.11 21.19
C GLN A 697 -7.65 -22.64 20.79
N ASP A 698 -7.13 -22.20 19.65
CA ASP A 698 -5.74 -22.44 19.29
C ASP A 698 -4.85 -21.51 20.15
N PRO A 699 -3.98 -22.03 21.03
CA PRO A 699 -3.04 -21.20 21.79
C PRO A 699 -1.94 -20.57 20.90
N SER A 700 -1.87 -20.90 19.60
CA SER A 700 -0.87 -20.42 18.64
C SER A 700 -1.37 -19.39 17.60
N LEU A 701 -2.59 -18.87 17.75
CA LEU A 701 -3.17 -17.80 16.90
C LEU A 701 -2.75 -16.38 17.31
#